data_AF-A0A352XKZ5-F1
#
_entry.id   AF-A0A352XKZ5-F1
#
_cell.length_a   1.000
_cell.length_b   1.000
_cell.length_c   1.000
_cell.angle_alpha   90.00
_cell.angle_beta   90.00
_cell.angle_gamma   90.00
#
_symmetry.space_group_name_H-M   'P 1'
#
loop_
_entity.id
_entity.type
_entity.pdbx_description
1 polymer ?
#
loop_
_entity_poly.entity_id
_entity_poly.type
_entity_poly.pdbx_seq_one_letter_code
_entity_poly.pdbx_strand_id
1 'polypeptide(L)'
;NGEYHSLARFQIANEKNNSARKFFTYHLKNKSTSGTPGGTLKLLPGEVRVFSACVEKNWTWGMETSGGYTPRSFFDWNAGDDLGNIDRRSSNQFGLDAIPGVDFRAGLQTDHMSYGGGRPADSRYDFEVANNWGGGFLSMKLTDEVTVNARAQRCVTDASLPDFRVDLLAGVNTAATGDILRTYDFRFANPATELGLTTTITRRFRNADILQSPADKTPGGKSPFAILTMSAKTTRDVRDDSKAWLQNNFATEGASQQTTKVGAAVQSYDVRLQEVTSYNQFPGVEIDPSTDRGFYGARPTSRDGVSVVPMYRVPVQPAASLGAWIAGNLVTSSLFPRVNYPLGNSFAHPMLPSGAITQSSPMGGSQKLLDHSYLMNASLWDRYFFSSATDNNSVMFADKRTRSVVLNDFFTQTKPMLNNRLVAVCGDESAENLASRVAAMDSKTQAQQFAQFAMIKNPFNVNSDSIDAWRGVLSSLRDHDVMGWNNSTFSPPEKTAFSRVGVPVAGSSDDPNPNNSVNAQGQLRWAGYRALTDKQIEELGQQIVLQIRERAKADKAPSLSLGDFVNRRIGSDNDLHALKGILQTAIDLTDINNQNHNLDSINLADPVGNRGTAVANRAALRGNSADGAPSILTQGDLMTALAPIITVRGDTFTVRAYGESRSVDGNTVLARAWCEATVQRTVEYVDRTNAPVDRDLSLTNIGKTGLKDLSLTNKVFGRRLVITTYRWLNAAEI
;
A
#
# COMPACT_ATOMS: atom_id res chain seq x y z
N ASN A 1 44.32 4.11 -16.76
CA ASN A 1 43.37 4.08 -17.88
C ASN A 1 43.01 2.64 -18.25
N GLY A 2 42.38 1.90 -17.33
CA GLY A 2 41.83 0.56 -17.62
C GLY A 2 40.33 0.64 -17.94
N GLU A 3 39.80 -0.36 -18.64
CA GLU A 3 38.36 -0.51 -18.86
C GLU A 3 37.64 -0.91 -17.56
N TYR A 4 36.35 -0.53 -17.42
CA TYR A 4 35.50 -1.02 -16.34
C TYR A 4 34.98 -2.42 -16.68
N HIS A 5 35.10 -3.36 -15.74
CA HIS A 5 34.60 -4.72 -15.90
C HIS A 5 33.41 -4.98 -14.97
N SER A 6 32.45 -5.80 -15.40
CA SER A 6 31.38 -6.28 -14.52
C SER A 6 31.93 -7.27 -13.49
N LEU A 7 31.32 -7.34 -12.30
CA LEU A 7 31.72 -8.29 -11.26
C LEU A 7 31.71 -9.76 -11.73
N ALA A 8 30.88 -10.09 -12.72
CA ALA A 8 30.81 -11.43 -13.29
C ALA A 8 32.10 -11.85 -14.04
N ARG A 9 32.95 -10.89 -14.45
CA ARG A 9 34.21 -11.16 -15.12
C ARG A 9 35.37 -11.45 -14.17
N PHE A 10 35.18 -11.30 -12.86
CA PHE A 10 36.17 -11.70 -11.84
C PHE A 10 36.08 -13.19 -11.47
N GLN A 11 35.66 -14.02 -12.43
CA GLN A 11 35.74 -15.48 -12.38
C GLN A 11 36.61 -15.93 -13.56
N ILE A 12 37.48 -16.92 -13.34
CA ILE A 12 38.42 -17.38 -14.38
C ILE A 12 37.71 -17.78 -15.69
N ALA A 13 36.57 -18.45 -15.58
CA ALA A 13 35.79 -18.91 -16.72
C ALA A 13 35.14 -17.75 -17.53
N ASN A 14 34.95 -16.58 -16.88
CA ASN A 14 34.22 -15.44 -17.45
C ASN A 14 35.12 -14.24 -17.76
N GLU A 15 36.42 -14.31 -17.51
CA GLU A 15 37.35 -13.18 -17.63
C GLU A 15 37.34 -12.51 -19.03
N LYS A 16 37.06 -13.28 -20.08
CA LYS A 16 36.94 -12.82 -21.49
C LYS A 16 35.50 -12.68 -21.98
N ASN A 17 34.51 -13.01 -21.14
CA ASN A 17 33.10 -12.99 -21.50
C ASN A 17 32.46 -11.64 -21.19
N ASN A 18 32.35 -10.76 -22.19
CA ASN A 18 31.73 -9.45 -22.04
C ASN A 18 30.23 -9.51 -21.72
N SER A 19 29.58 -10.64 -21.97
CA SER A 19 28.18 -10.87 -21.67
C SER A 19 27.96 -11.61 -20.34
N ALA A 20 29.03 -11.84 -19.55
CA ALA A 20 28.92 -12.53 -18.27
C ALA A 20 28.02 -11.77 -17.30
N ARG A 21 27.14 -12.51 -16.63
CA ARG A 21 26.22 -12.00 -15.61
C ARG A 21 26.38 -12.82 -14.34
N LYS A 22 26.19 -12.16 -13.20
CA LYS A 22 26.27 -12.79 -11.89
C LYS A 22 24.90 -12.75 -11.22
N PHE A 23 24.56 -13.86 -10.58
CA PHE A 23 23.30 -14.05 -9.88
C PHE A 23 23.61 -14.46 -8.44
N PHE A 24 22.81 -13.95 -7.51
CA PHE A 24 22.92 -14.26 -6.10
C PHE A 24 21.52 -14.54 -5.59
N THR A 25 21.29 -15.78 -5.16
CA THR A 25 20.02 -16.20 -4.58
C THR A 25 20.19 -16.39 -3.09
N TYR A 26 19.36 -15.71 -2.30
CA TYR A 26 19.35 -15.84 -0.85
C TYR A 26 18.11 -16.61 -0.40
N HIS A 27 18.31 -17.75 0.24
CA HIS A 27 17.24 -18.52 0.84
C HIS A 27 17.04 -18.05 2.29
N LEU A 28 15.99 -17.25 2.51
CA LEU A 28 15.72 -16.63 3.81
C LEU A 28 15.20 -17.65 4.82
N LYS A 29 15.93 -17.81 5.93
CA LYS A 29 15.60 -18.69 7.06
C LYS A 29 15.68 -17.91 8.37
N ASN A 30 15.02 -18.37 9.42
CA ASN A 30 15.26 -17.84 10.76
C ASN A 30 16.44 -18.58 11.43
N LYS A 31 17.01 -17.98 12.49
CA LYS A 31 17.96 -18.65 13.37
C LYS A 31 17.26 -19.79 14.11
N SER A 32 17.90 -20.95 14.15
CA SER A 32 17.55 -22.04 15.06
C SER A 32 17.91 -21.66 16.51
N THR A 33 17.56 -22.50 17.48
CA THR A 33 17.98 -22.32 18.87
C THR A 33 19.49 -22.31 19.07
N SER A 34 20.26 -22.93 18.16
CA SER A 34 21.73 -22.92 18.16
C SER A 34 22.34 -21.77 17.34
N GLY A 35 21.51 -20.89 16.76
CA GLY A 35 21.96 -19.76 15.94
C GLY A 35 22.31 -20.10 14.49
N THR A 36 22.02 -21.33 14.05
CA THR A 36 22.26 -21.80 12.66
C THR A 36 21.02 -21.57 11.77
N PRO A 37 21.14 -21.63 10.43
CA PRO A 37 19.98 -21.59 9.54
C PRO A 37 19.05 -22.80 9.77
N GLY A 38 17.73 -22.56 9.76
CA GLY A 38 16.72 -23.63 9.80
C GLY A 38 15.51 -23.37 10.69
N GLY A 39 15.44 -22.23 11.40
CA GLY A 39 14.24 -21.84 12.12
C GLY A 39 13.12 -21.36 11.19
N THR A 40 11.86 -21.52 11.62
CA THR A 40 10.70 -20.96 10.91
C THR A 40 10.77 -19.44 10.87
N LEU A 41 10.69 -18.87 9.66
CA LEU A 41 10.59 -17.43 9.47
C LEU A 41 9.21 -16.93 9.94
N LYS A 42 9.20 -16.17 11.03
CA LYS A 42 8.02 -15.46 11.54
C LYS A 42 8.37 -13.98 11.68
N LEU A 43 7.62 -13.14 10.97
CA LEU A 43 7.72 -11.68 11.02
C LEU A 43 6.51 -11.12 11.77
N LEU A 44 6.71 -10.05 12.54
CA LEU A 44 5.60 -9.27 13.09
C LEU A 44 4.90 -8.49 11.97
N PRO A 45 3.64 -8.06 12.16
CA PRO A 45 2.94 -7.24 11.18
C PRO A 45 3.74 -5.96 10.86
N GLY A 46 4.15 -5.80 9.60
CA GLY A 46 4.93 -4.66 9.15
C GLY A 46 6.40 -4.64 9.60
N GLU A 47 6.94 -5.74 10.15
CA GLU A 47 8.34 -5.77 10.62
C GLU A 47 9.36 -5.59 9.49
N VAL A 48 10.31 -4.68 9.72
CA VAL A 48 11.50 -4.52 8.89
C VAL A 48 12.61 -5.37 9.50
N ARG A 49 12.90 -6.51 8.89
CA ARG A 49 13.97 -7.42 9.32
C ARG A 49 15.07 -7.49 8.25
N VAL A 50 16.32 -7.48 8.69
CA VAL A 50 17.47 -7.52 7.78
C VAL A 50 18.05 -8.93 7.77
N PHE A 51 18.27 -9.45 6.56
CA PHE A 51 18.87 -10.76 6.33
C PHE A 51 20.17 -10.60 5.58
N SER A 52 21.15 -11.42 5.91
CA SER A 52 22.38 -11.58 5.14
C SER A 52 22.77 -13.05 5.07
N ALA A 53 23.77 -13.36 4.24
CA ALA A 53 24.37 -14.69 4.22
C ALA A 53 24.75 -15.15 5.63
N CYS A 54 24.31 -16.34 6.02
CA CYS A 54 24.74 -16.94 7.27
C CYS A 54 26.25 -17.15 7.23
N VAL A 55 26.99 -16.67 8.23
CA VAL A 55 28.43 -16.95 8.39
C VAL A 55 28.63 -17.88 9.57
N GLU A 56 29.37 -18.97 9.39
CA GLU A 56 29.62 -19.92 10.47
C GLU A 56 30.36 -19.25 11.64
N LYS A 57 30.03 -19.63 12.87
CA LYS A 57 30.61 -18.99 14.07
C LYS A 57 32.14 -19.03 14.07
N ASN A 58 32.72 -20.16 13.65
CA ASN A 58 34.15 -20.41 13.56
C ASN A 58 34.74 -20.10 12.17
N TRP A 59 34.00 -19.45 11.28
CA TRP A 59 34.47 -19.13 9.94
C TRP A 59 35.76 -18.29 9.99
N THR A 60 36.70 -18.65 9.12
CA THR A 60 37.96 -17.94 8.86
C THR A 60 38.29 -18.10 7.38
N TRP A 61 39.16 -17.26 6.83
CA TRP A 61 39.58 -17.41 5.44
C TRP A 61 40.26 -18.76 5.17
N GLY A 62 41.09 -19.25 6.09
CA GLY A 62 41.73 -20.56 5.97
C GLY A 62 40.74 -21.73 5.98
N MET A 63 39.61 -21.59 6.68
CA MET A 63 38.51 -22.56 6.63
C MET A 63 37.81 -22.54 5.27
N GLU A 64 37.57 -21.35 4.70
CA GLU A 64 36.96 -21.17 3.38
C GLU A 64 37.76 -21.83 2.27
N THR A 65 39.08 -21.72 2.31
CA THR A 65 40.00 -22.21 1.26
C THR A 65 40.66 -23.54 1.60
N SER A 66 40.28 -24.21 2.70
CA SER A 66 40.93 -25.45 3.16
C SER A 66 40.88 -26.60 2.15
N GLY A 67 39.87 -26.63 1.27
CA GLY A 67 39.72 -27.58 0.18
C GLY A 67 40.52 -27.27 -1.09
N GLY A 68 41.40 -26.26 -1.05
CA GLY A 68 42.15 -25.80 -2.23
C GLY A 68 41.20 -25.22 -3.29
N TYR A 69 41.09 -25.89 -4.44
CA TYR A 69 40.21 -25.50 -5.54
C TYR A 69 38.72 -25.82 -5.29
N THR A 70 38.39 -26.46 -4.16
CA THR A 70 37.01 -26.71 -3.74
C THR A 70 36.67 -25.77 -2.58
N PRO A 71 36.27 -24.51 -2.86
CA PRO A 71 35.90 -23.54 -1.85
C PRO A 71 34.69 -23.99 -1.05
N ARG A 72 34.61 -23.50 0.20
CA ARG A 72 33.57 -23.91 1.14
C ARG A 72 32.19 -23.34 0.80
N SER A 73 32.04 -22.04 0.53
CA SER A 73 30.72 -21.44 0.26
C SER A 73 30.72 -20.02 -0.32
N PHE A 74 31.73 -19.22 0.02
CA PHE A 74 31.76 -17.79 -0.29
C PHE A 74 32.73 -17.45 -1.41
N PHE A 75 33.73 -18.31 -1.60
CA PHE A 75 34.82 -18.04 -2.51
C PHE A 75 34.52 -18.50 -3.94
N ASP A 76 33.90 -17.62 -4.74
CA ASP A 76 33.36 -17.91 -6.07
C ASP A 76 34.32 -17.50 -7.20
N TRP A 77 35.39 -18.28 -7.36
CA TRP A 77 36.39 -18.12 -8.44
C TRP A 77 36.02 -18.87 -9.73
N ASN A 78 35.30 -20.00 -9.60
CA ASN A 78 34.89 -20.87 -10.70
C ASN A 78 33.36 -20.82 -10.89
N ALA A 79 32.91 -20.33 -12.06
CA ALA A 79 31.49 -20.23 -12.37
C ALA A 79 30.74 -21.57 -12.32
N GLY A 80 31.41 -22.70 -12.56
CA GLY A 80 30.81 -24.03 -12.49
C GLY A 80 30.45 -24.48 -11.07
N ASP A 81 30.99 -23.82 -10.04
CA ASP A 81 30.70 -24.16 -8.64
C ASP A 81 29.34 -23.65 -8.14
N ASP A 82 28.79 -22.64 -8.83
CA ASP A 82 27.48 -22.01 -8.60
C ASP A 82 27.22 -21.59 -7.13
N LEU A 83 28.25 -21.09 -6.45
CA LEU A 83 28.17 -20.67 -5.04
C LEU A 83 27.22 -19.50 -4.79
N GLY A 84 26.83 -18.78 -5.84
CA GLY A 84 25.80 -17.74 -5.78
C GLY A 84 24.37 -18.29 -5.63
N ASN A 85 24.14 -19.55 -5.99
CA ASN A 85 22.80 -20.17 -6.01
C ASN A 85 22.72 -21.51 -5.26
N ILE A 86 23.85 -22.02 -4.73
CA ILE A 86 23.90 -23.25 -3.93
C ILE A 86 24.71 -22.98 -2.66
N ASP A 87 24.17 -23.36 -1.50
CA ASP A 87 24.92 -23.39 -0.24
C ASP A 87 25.52 -24.77 0.00
N ARG A 88 26.82 -24.91 -0.26
CA ARG A 88 27.55 -26.17 -0.05
C ARG A 88 27.67 -26.60 1.42
N ARG A 89 27.45 -25.70 2.38
CA ARG A 89 27.60 -26.03 3.81
C ARG A 89 26.40 -26.82 4.32
N SER A 90 25.22 -26.52 3.79
CA SER A 90 23.96 -27.18 4.11
C SER A 90 23.41 -28.05 2.98
N SER A 91 24.11 -28.11 1.84
CA SER A 91 23.64 -28.73 0.59
C SER A 91 22.31 -28.13 0.08
N ASN A 92 22.04 -26.86 0.41
CA ASN A 92 20.84 -26.16 -0.02
C ASN A 92 20.95 -25.78 -1.51
N GLN A 93 19.99 -26.23 -2.32
CA GLN A 93 19.94 -25.97 -3.76
C GLN A 93 19.06 -24.78 -4.16
N PHE A 94 18.47 -24.07 -3.19
CA PHE A 94 17.56 -22.93 -3.42
C PHE A 94 18.24 -21.57 -3.21
N GLY A 95 19.56 -21.51 -3.19
CA GLY A 95 20.34 -20.32 -2.84
C GLY A 95 21.18 -20.47 -1.58
N LEU A 96 21.98 -19.44 -1.31
CA LEU A 96 22.79 -19.31 -0.10
C LEU A 96 21.90 -19.16 1.14
N ASP A 97 22.21 -19.86 2.22
CA ASP A 97 21.43 -19.71 3.45
C ASP A 97 21.60 -18.30 4.01
N ALA A 98 20.48 -17.60 4.20
CA ALA A 98 20.43 -16.26 4.78
C ALA A 98 19.65 -16.25 6.09
N ILE A 99 20.17 -15.59 7.11
CA ILE A 99 19.56 -15.49 8.45
C ILE A 99 19.49 -14.02 8.90
N PRO A 100 18.66 -13.70 9.92
CA PRO A 100 18.58 -12.34 10.45
C PRO A 100 19.92 -11.81 10.96
N GLY A 101 20.17 -10.53 10.71
CA GLY A 101 21.40 -9.84 11.09
C GLY A 101 22.42 -9.77 9.96
N VAL A 102 23.53 -9.09 10.21
CA VAL A 102 24.63 -8.91 9.25
C VAL A 102 25.95 -9.33 9.88
N ASP A 103 26.72 -10.13 9.13
CA ASP A 103 28.07 -10.53 9.48
C ASP A 103 29.02 -10.19 8.33
N PHE A 104 29.92 -9.23 8.57
CA PHE A 104 30.85 -8.75 7.56
C PHE A 104 32.13 -9.60 7.43
N ARG A 105 32.26 -10.69 8.20
CA ARG A 105 33.43 -11.57 8.13
C ARG A 105 33.55 -12.25 6.78
N ALA A 106 32.44 -12.67 6.20
CA ALA A 106 32.37 -13.31 4.89
C ALA A 106 31.27 -12.68 4.01
N GLY A 107 31.28 -13.04 2.74
CA GLY A 107 30.34 -12.59 1.72
C GLY A 107 30.72 -13.20 0.39
N LEU A 108 29.84 -13.14 -0.61
CA LEU A 108 30.10 -13.71 -1.93
C LEU A 108 31.26 -12.96 -2.60
N GLN A 109 32.40 -13.64 -2.72
CA GLN A 109 33.68 -13.08 -3.14
C GLN A 109 34.05 -13.60 -4.53
N THR A 110 34.70 -12.74 -5.30
CA THR A 110 35.33 -13.09 -6.58
C THR A 110 36.83 -12.95 -6.45
N ASP A 111 37.60 -13.92 -6.93
CA ASP A 111 39.07 -13.82 -7.00
C ASP A 111 39.53 -14.19 -8.41
N HIS A 112 39.66 -13.14 -9.22
CA HIS A 112 40.31 -13.20 -10.52
C HIS A 112 40.51 -11.77 -11.03
N MET A 113 41.40 -11.03 -10.37
CA MET A 113 41.65 -9.61 -10.66
C MET A 113 42.34 -9.37 -12.01
N SER A 114 42.80 -10.44 -12.68
CA SER A 114 43.46 -10.42 -13.99
C SER A 114 43.15 -11.69 -14.79
N TYR A 115 43.59 -11.75 -16.05
CA TYR A 115 43.52 -12.95 -16.87
C TYR A 115 44.31 -14.14 -16.28
N GLY A 116 43.74 -15.33 -16.34
CA GLY A 116 44.23 -16.57 -15.76
C GLY A 116 45.47 -17.10 -16.45
N GLY A 117 45.69 -16.67 -17.69
CA GLY A 117 46.93 -16.84 -18.42
C GLY A 117 47.15 -15.68 -19.40
N GLY A 118 48.41 -15.27 -19.55
CA GLY A 118 48.79 -14.24 -20.52
C GLY A 118 48.63 -12.81 -20.02
N ARG A 119 48.71 -12.57 -18.70
CA ARG A 119 48.82 -11.19 -18.16
C ARG A 119 50.00 -10.45 -18.83
N PRO A 120 49.84 -9.22 -19.33
CA PRO A 120 50.95 -8.48 -19.94
C PRO A 120 52.18 -8.39 -19.04
N ALA A 121 53.39 -8.48 -19.61
CA ALA A 121 54.63 -8.53 -18.83
C ALA A 121 54.90 -7.21 -18.07
N ASP A 122 54.46 -6.09 -18.64
CA ASP A 122 54.51 -4.74 -18.05
C ASP A 122 53.52 -4.53 -16.90
N SER A 123 52.57 -5.45 -16.69
CA SER A 123 51.66 -5.46 -15.55
C SER A 123 52.03 -6.51 -14.49
N ARG A 124 53.27 -7.01 -14.51
CA ARG A 124 53.82 -7.98 -13.55
C ARG A 124 55.01 -7.38 -12.82
N TYR A 125 55.21 -7.76 -11.56
CA TYR A 125 56.44 -7.43 -10.84
C TYR A 125 57.62 -8.21 -11.40
N ASP A 126 58.85 -7.69 -11.23
CA ASP A 126 60.09 -8.38 -11.62
C ASP A 126 60.18 -9.81 -11.06
N PHE A 127 59.72 -10.02 -9.82
CA PHE A 127 59.71 -11.34 -9.21
C PHE A 127 58.65 -12.27 -9.84
N GLU A 128 57.53 -11.74 -10.33
CA GLU A 128 56.54 -12.53 -11.04
C GLU A 128 57.06 -12.94 -12.42
N VAL A 129 57.76 -12.03 -13.11
CA VAL A 129 58.42 -12.33 -14.39
C VAL A 129 59.50 -13.39 -14.19
N ALA A 130 60.36 -13.23 -13.18
CA ALA A 130 61.46 -14.15 -12.88
C ALA A 130 60.98 -15.58 -12.54
N ASN A 131 59.80 -15.71 -11.94
CA ASN A 131 59.22 -17.01 -11.58
C ASN A 131 58.17 -17.52 -12.60
N ASN A 132 58.01 -16.83 -13.73
CA ASN A 132 56.96 -17.09 -14.73
C ASN A 132 55.54 -17.17 -14.13
N TRP A 133 55.27 -16.34 -13.12
CA TRP A 133 53.95 -16.19 -12.52
C TRP A 133 53.11 -15.24 -13.37
N GLY A 134 52.12 -15.79 -14.07
CA GLY A 134 51.24 -15.05 -14.99
C GLY A 134 49.76 -15.35 -14.83
N GLY A 135 49.38 -15.87 -13.66
CA GLY A 135 48.00 -16.22 -13.31
C GLY A 135 47.11 -15.01 -13.05
N GLY A 136 45.83 -15.28 -12.81
CA GLY A 136 44.80 -14.26 -12.55
C GLY A 136 44.89 -13.60 -11.18
N PHE A 137 45.75 -14.10 -10.29
CA PHE A 137 46.05 -13.49 -8.99
C PHE A 137 47.20 -12.48 -9.10
N LEU A 138 47.07 -11.35 -8.42
CA LEU A 138 48.07 -10.28 -8.39
C LEU A 138 48.93 -10.41 -7.14
N SER A 139 50.23 -10.66 -7.29
CA SER A 139 51.16 -10.60 -6.16
C SER A 139 51.50 -9.15 -5.89
N MET A 140 51.40 -8.69 -4.65
CA MET A 140 51.71 -7.30 -4.29
C MET A 140 52.47 -7.23 -2.98
N LYS A 141 53.32 -6.21 -2.81
CA LYS A 141 53.97 -5.94 -1.52
C LYS A 141 52.95 -5.31 -0.57
N LEU A 142 53.16 -5.52 0.73
CA LEU A 142 52.33 -4.92 1.79
C LEU A 142 52.42 -3.39 1.83
N THR A 143 53.51 -2.82 1.30
CA THR A 143 53.72 -1.37 1.17
C THR A 143 53.05 -0.78 -0.05
N ASP A 144 52.60 -1.59 -1.01
CA ASP A 144 51.98 -1.09 -2.22
C ASP A 144 50.55 -0.61 -1.94
N GLU A 145 50.07 0.25 -2.83
CA GLU A 145 48.72 0.80 -2.78
C GLU A 145 47.88 0.26 -3.96
N VAL A 146 46.62 -0.09 -3.68
CA VAL A 146 45.63 -0.45 -4.69
C VAL A 146 44.57 0.63 -4.74
N THR A 147 44.28 1.12 -5.95
CA THR A 147 43.16 2.04 -6.19
C THR A 147 42.00 1.27 -6.82
N VAL A 148 40.86 1.25 -6.14
CA VAL A 148 39.62 0.65 -6.60
C VAL A 148 38.68 1.74 -7.11
N ASN A 149 38.11 1.52 -8.29
CA ASN A 149 37.16 2.42 -8.94
C ASN A 149 35.84 1.69 -9.17
N ALA A 150 34.72 2.25 -8.70
CA ALA A 150 33.38 1.75 -8.98
C ALA A 150 32.52 2.81 -9.67
N ARG A 151 31.73 2.36 -10.65
CA ARG A 151 30.79 3.20 -11.41
C ARG A 151 29.63 2.33 -11.92
N ALA A 152 28.43 2.90 -11.94
CA ALA A 152 27.30 2.30 -12.62
C ALA A 152 27.47 2.42 -14.14
N GLN A 153 27.56 1.29 -14.84
CA GLN A 153 27.73 1.25 -16.29
C GLN A 153 27.07 0.00 -16.88
N ARG A 154 26.50 0.14 -18.08
CA ARG A 154 26.01 -0.98 -18.88
C ARG A 154 27.19 -1.78 -19.43
N CYS A 155 27.35 -3.01 -18.97
CA CYS A 155 28.38 -3.93 -19.46
C CYS A 155 27.83 -4.92 -20.51
N VAL A 156 26.54 -5.27 -20.43
CA VAL A 156 25.84 -6.11 -21.41
C VAL A 156 25.03 -5.21 -22.34
N THR A 157 25.25 -5.29 -23.65
CA THR A 157 24.65 -4.37 -24.64
C THR A 157 23.34 -4.86 -25.26
N ASP A 158 22.91 -6.07 -24.95
CA ASP A 158 21.61 -6.60 -25.39
C ASP A 158 20.47 -5.78 -24.76
N ALA A 159 19.75 -5.03 -25.59
CA ALA A 159 18.68 -4.14 -25.16
C ALA A 159 17.43 -4.88 -24.63
N SER A 160 17.30 -6.19 -24.87
CA SER A 160 16.21 -7.00 -24.30
C SER A 160 16.39 -7.25 -22.80
N LEU A 161 17.65 -7.25 -22.33
CA LEU A 161 18.00 -7.55 -20.96
C LEU A 161 17.93 -6.29 -20.08
N PRO A 162 17.48 -6.41 -18.81
CA PRO A 162 17.52 -5.30 -17.87
C PRO A 162 18.95 -5.05 -17.38
N ASP A 163 19.23 -3.80 -16.99
CA ASP A 163 20.50 -3.41 -16.38
C ASP A 163 20.65 -4.01 -14.96
N PHE A 164 19.53 -4.13 -14.24
CA PHE A 164 19.46 -4.74 -12.91
C PHE A 164 18.12 -5.48 -12.77
N ARG A 165 18.14 -6.64 -12.08
CA ARG A 165 16.95 -7.46 -11.84
C ARG A 165 16.96 -8.02 -10.42
N VAL A 166 15.79 -8.03 -9.80
CA VAL A 166 15.51 -8.77 -8.57
C VAL A 166 14.31 -9.68 -8.82
N ASP A 167 14.45 -10.95 -8.50
CA ASP A 167 13.37 -11.93 -8.58
C ASP A 167 13.00 -12.40 -7.17
N LEU A 168 11.69 -12.53 -6.91
CA LEU A 168 11.17 -13.21 -5.73
C LEU A 168 10.84 -14.64 -6.13
N LEU A 169 11.43 -15.61 -5.42
CA LEU A 169 11.30 -17.03 -5.72
C LEU A 169 10.41 -17.73 -4.69
N ALA A 170 9.75 -18.83 -5.08
CA ALA A 170 8.85 -19.59 -4.21
C ALA A 170 9.57 -20.52 -3.22
N GLY A 171 10.82 -20.89 -3.50
CA GLY A 171 11.58 -21.87 -2.72
C GLY A 171 11.07 -23.30 -2.90
N VAL A 172 10.50 -23.63 -4.06
CA VAL A 172 9.93 -24.97 -4.34
C VAL A 172 10.62 -25.67 -5.52
N ASN A 173 11.14 -24.92 -6.49
CA ASN A 173 11.90 -25.44 -7.62
C ASN A 173 13.39 -25.10 -7.49
N THR A 174 14.26 -26.10 -7.65
CA THR A 174 15.72 -25.90 -7.59
C THR A 174 16.27 -25.13 -8.79
N ALA A 175 15.55 -25.13 -9.92
CA ALA A 175 15.84 -24.27 -11.05
C ALA A 175 15.20 -22.89 -10.84
N ALA A 176 16.02 -21.87 -10.57
CA ALA A 176 15.57 -20.51 -10.24
C ALA A 176 14.55 -19.94 -11.24
N THR A 177 14.76 -20.12 -12.55
CA THR A 177 13.83 -19.63 -13.59
C THR A 177 12.42 -20.23 -13.45
N GLY A 178 12.32 -21.49 -13.06
CA GLY A 178 11.04 -22.16 -12.80
C GLY A 178 10.45 -21.82 -11.43
N ASP A 179 11.20 -21.14 -10.56
CA ASP A 179 10.80 -20.80 -9.19
C ASP A 179 10.34 -19.33 -9.05
N ILE A 180 10.40 -18.54 -10.13
CA ILE A 180 10.05 -17.11 -10.11
C ILE A 180 8.56 -16.90 -9.81
N LEU A 181 8.27 -16.18 -8.73
CA LEU A 181 6.95 -15.65 -8.42
C LEU A 181 6.73 -14.25 -8.98
N ARG A 182 7.76 -13.40 -8.87
CA ARG A 182 7.69 -11.98 -9.28
C ARG A 182 9.04 -11.51 -9.77
N THR A 183 9.04 -10.64 -10.77
CA THR A 183 10.24 -10.03 -11.33
C THR A 183 10.17 -8.51 -11.21
N TYR A 184 11.30 -7.93 -10.82
CA TYR A 184 11.53 -6.49 -10.76
C TYR A 184 12.69 -6.16 -11.70
N ASP A 185 12.35 -5.57 -12.85
CA ASP A 185 13.28 -5.23 -13.92
C ASP A 185 13.60 -3.74 -13.92
N PHE A 186 14.88 -3.39 -14.07
CA PHE A 186 15.33 -2.01 -14.11
C PHE A 186 16.17 -1.74 -15.37
N ARG A 187 15.73 -0.74 -16.14
CA ARG A 187 16.34 -0.27 -17.38
C ARG A 187 16.53 1.24 -17.30
N PHE A 188 17.77 1.68 -17.44
CA PHE A 188 18.15 3.08 -17.31
C PHE A 188 18.57 3.66 -18.66
N ALA A 189 18.26 4.93 -18.92
CA ALA A 189 18.76 5.60 -20.12
C ALA A 189 20.28 5.76 -20.03
N ASN A 190 20.76 6.20 -18.87
CA ASN A 190 22.16 6.35 -18.52
C ASN A 190 22.38 5.93 -17.06
N PRO A 191 22.83 4.68 -16.81
CA PRO A 191 23.05 4.17 -15.46
C PRO A 191 23.97 5.06 -14.61
N ALA A 192 24.98 5.70 -15.21
CA ALA A 192 25.95 6.50 -14.46
C ALA A 192 25.32 7.74 -13.81
N THR A 193 24.39 8.40 -14.51
CA THR A 193 23.73 9.62 -14.01
C THR A 193 22.48 9.31 -13.19
N GLU A 194 21.86 8.14 -13.40
CA GLU A 194 20.57 7.81 -12.78
C GLU A 194 20.72 7.03 -11.46
N LEU A 195 21.75 6.19 -11.34
CA LEU A 195 21.97 5.40 -10.12
C LEU A 195 22.90 6.13 -9.14
N GLY A 196 23.82 6.97 -9.62
CA GLY A 196 24.96 7.44 -8.83
C GLY A 196 25.16 8.95 -8.82
N LEU A 197 26.19 9.37 -8.06
CA LEU A 197 26.84 10.66 -8.25
C LEU A 197 27.39 10.73 -9.69
N THR A 198 27.49 11.91 -10.27
CA THR A 198 28.03 12.13 -11.62
C THR A 198 29.50 11.72 -11.79
N THR A 199 30.13 11.14 -10.77
CA THR A 199 31.55 10.81 -10.64
C THR A 199 31.77 9.35 -10.28
N THR A 200 32.89 8.76 -10.74
CA THR A 200 33.39 7.45 -10.28
C THR A 200 33.70 7.49 -8.79
N ILE A 201 33.31 6.45 -8.05
CA ILE A 201 33.71 6.24 -6.65
C ILE A 201 35.13 5.67 -6.66
N THR A 202 36.08 6.41 -6.10
CA THR A 202 37.49 6.02 -6.05
C THR A 202 37.94 5.88 -4.60
N ARG A 203 38.54 4.73 -4.27
CA ARG A 203 39.19 4.51 -2.99
C ARG A 203 40.57 3.93 -3.19
N ARG A 204 41.52 4.41 -2.39
CA ARG A 204 42.88 3.92 -2.35
C ARG A 204 43.09 3.21 -1.02
N PHE A 205 43.69 2.03 -1.09
CA PHE A 205 43.99 1.20 0.05
C PHE A 205 45.47 0.85 0.03
N ARG A 206 46.13 0.89 1.18
CA ARG A 206 47.42 0.22 1.35
C ARG A 206 47.16 -1.27 1.54
N ASN A 207 47.92 -2.13 0.87
CA ASN A 207 47.70 -3.57 0.93
C ASN A 207 47.77 -4.16 2.35
N ALA A 208 48.68 -3.64 3.18
CA ALA A 208 48.78 -4.03 4.59
C ALA A 208 47.47 -3.79 5.37
N ASP A 209 46.71 -2.75 5.03
CA ASP A 209 45.55 -2.32 5.79
C ASP A 209 44.29 -3.11 5.44
N ILE A 210 44.28 -3.79 4.28
CA ILE A 210 43.15 -4.58 3.76
C ILE A 210 43.36 -6.08 3.78
N LEU A 211 44.40 -6.55 4.46
CA LEU A 211 44.72 -7.98 4.57
C LEU A 211 43.79 -8.67 5.58
N GLN A 212 43.29 -9.86 5.23
CA GLN A 212 42.67 -10.79 6.17
C GLN A 212 43.53 -12.07 6.23
N SER A 213 44.10 -12.38 7.40
CA SER A 213 44.93 -13.58 7.54
C SER A 213 44.07 -14.87 7.54
N PRO A 214 44.62 -16.03 7.14
CA PRO A 214 43.87 -17.29 7.13
C PRO A 214 43.26 -17.68 8.48
N ALA A 215 43.85 -17.27 9.60
CA ALA A 215 43.36 -17.59 10.94
C ALA A 215 42.50 -16.46 11.56
N ASP A 216 42.28 -15.35 10.85
CA ASP A 216 41.53 -14.20 11.35
C ASP A 216 40.05 -14.55 11.51
N LYS A 217 39.55 -14.41 12.74
CA LYS A 217 38.15 -14.66 13.11
C LYS A 217 37.30 -13.39 13.08
N THR A 218 37.90 -12.24 12.79
CA THR A 218 37.25 -10.94 12.65
C THR A 218 36.99 -10.64 11.17
N PRO A 219 36.32 -9.52 10.84
CA PRO A 219 36.23 -9.07 9.45
C PRO A 219 37.57 -8.77 8.77
N GLY A 220 38.67 -8.67 9.53
CA GLY A 220 39.99 -8.29 9.04
C GLY A 220 40.05 -6.84 8.58
N GLY A 221 41.03 -6.51 7.73
CA GLY A 221 41.24 -5.18 7.15
C GLY A 221 40.20 -4.72 6.12
N LYS A 222 39.06 -5.41 5.97
CA LYS A 222 38.06 -5.08 4.94
C LYS A 222 37.49 -3.69 5.17
N SER A 223 37.34 -2.93 4.08
CA SER A 223 36.76 -1.60 4.11
C SER A 223 35.73 -1.46 3.00
N PRO A 224 34.45 -1.16 3.30
CA PRO A 224 33.45 -0.94 2.28
C PRO A 224 33.76 0.38 1.56
N PHE A 225 33.51 0.42 0.25
CA PHE A 225 33.75 1.63 -0.54
C PHE A 225 32.57 2.04 -1.41
N ALA A 226 31.72 1.09 -1.81
CA ALA A 226 30.53 1.36 -2.60
C ALA A 226 29.40 0.38 -2.23
N ILE A 227 28.16 0.83 -2.42
CA ILE A 227 26.96 0.01 -2.23
C ILE A 227 25.98 0.27 -3.36
N LEU A 228 25.41 -0.81 -3.91
CA LEU A 228 24.24 -0.75 -4.77
C LEU A 228 23.01 -1.13 -3.95
N THR A 229 22.02 -0.23 -3.85
CA THR A 229 20.77 -0.46 -3.15
C THR A 229 19.60 -0.46 -4.12
N MET A 230 18.63 -1.34 -3.88
CA MET A 230 17.26 -1.20 -4.37
C MET A 230 16.38 -0.98 -3.15
N SER A 231 15.67 0.14 -3.10
CA SER A 231 14.81 0.49 -1.97
C SER A 231 13.43 0.91 -2.46
N ALA A 232 12.38 0.47 -1.76
CA ALA A 232 11.08 1.13 -1.87
C ALA A 232 11.25 2.60 -1.44
N LYS A 233 10.60 3.52 -2.15
CA LYS A 233 10.75 4.95 -1.87
C LYS A 233 10.26 5.33 -0.47
N THR A 234 10.95 6.26 0.16
CA THR A 234 10.63 6.74 1.51
C THR A 234 10.05 8.14 1.49
N THR A 235 9.41 8.59 2.56
CA THR A 235 8.74 9.90 2.55
C THR A 235 9.67 11.08 2.76
N ARG A 236 10.92 10.91 3.23
CA ARG A 236 11.85 12.03 3.46
C ARG A 236 13.19 11.86 2.76
N ASP A 237 13.17 11.38 1.52
CA ASP A 237 14.36 11.30 0.71
C ASP A 237 14.49 12.51 -0.23
N VAL A 238 15.61 13.24 -0.13
CA VAL A 238 15.84 14.48 -0.89
C VAL A 238 16.04 14.25 -2.39
N ARG A 239 16.29 13.01 -2.83
CA ARG A 239 16.33 12.65 -4.25
C ARG A 239 14.97 12.17 -4.77
N ASP A 240 14.02 11.87 -3.89
CA ASP A 240 12.70 11.41 -4.28
C ASP A 240 11.76 12.59 -4.55
N ASP A 241 11.30 12.68 -5.78
CA ASP A 241 10.24 13.61 -6.18
C ASP A 241 8.87 12.91 -6.14
N SER A 242 8.56 12.16 -5.07
CA SER A 242 7.39 11.26 -5.09
C SER A 242 6.61 11.13 -3.79
N LYS A 243 5.31 10.83 -3.94
CA LYS A 243 4.41 10.45 -2.85
C LYS A 243 4.33 8.93 -2.72
N ALA A 244 5.34 8.34 -2.07
CA ALA A 244 5.52 6.88 -1.97
C ALA A 244 4.27 6.14 -1.45
N TRP A 245 3.52 6.77 -0.55
CA TRP A 245 2.36 6.19 0.11
C TRP A 245 1.02 6.47 -0.58
N LEU A 246 1.01 7.20 -1.70
CA LEU A 246 -0.18 7.42 -2.53
C LEU A 246 -0.03 6.90 -3.96
N GLN A 247 1.07 7.25 -4.64
CA GLN A 247 1.17 7.19 -6.10
C GLN A 247 2.15 6.14 -6.62
N ASN A 248 2.92 5.51 -5.71
CA ASN A 248 4.04 4.65 -6.05
C ASN A 248 3.98 3.33 -5.26
N ASN A 249 2.84 2.63 -5.33
CA ASN A 249 2.65 1.35 -4.65
C ASN A 249 3.82 0.39 -4.95
N PHE A 250 4.53 -0.05 -3.91
CA PHE A 250 5.66 -0.98 -4.01
C PHE A 250 5.25 -2.43 -3.73
N ALA A 251 4.08 -2.70 -3.14
CA ALA A 251 3.60 -4.07 -2.95
C ALA A 251 2.83 -4.57 -4.19
N THR A 252 3.53 -4.77 -5.29
CA THR A 252 2.92 -5.19 -6.58
C THR A 252 3.34 -6.60 -6.99
N GLU A 253 2.71 -7.16 -8.02
CA GLU A 253 3.02 -8.45 -8.64
C GLU A 253 4.28 -8.40 -9.53
N GLY A 254 5.25 -7.57 -9.15
CA GLY A 254 6.44 -7.25 -9.92
C GLY A 254 6.39 -5.84 -10.50
N ALA A 255 7.53 -5.41 -11.04
CA ALA A 255 7.67 -4.08 -11.60
C ALA A 255 8.62 -4.07 -12.80
N SER A 256 8.35 -3.19 -13.76
CA SER A 256 9.33 -2.80 -14.76
C SER A 256 9.55 -1.29 -14.67
N GLN A 257 10.79 -0.90 -14.39
CA GLN A 257 11.25 0.47 -14.45
C GLN A 257 12.06 0.66 -15.73
N GLN A 258 11.59 1.56 -16.60
CA GLN A 258 12.28 1.94 -17.82
C GLN A 258 12.28 3.46 -17.93
N THR A 259 13.40 4.08 -17.55
CA THR A 259 13.45 5.53 -17.33
C THR A 259 13.36 6.38 -18.60
N THR A 260 13.57 5.77 -19.77
CA THR A 260 13.27 6.39 -21.07
C THR A 260 11.78 6.51 -21.38
N LYS A 261 10.93 5.77 -20.67
CA LYS A 261 9.47 5.76 -20.85
C LYS A 261 8.74 6.38 -19.67
N VAL A 262 9.19 6.09 -18.46
CA VAL A 262 8.57 6.52 -17.21
C VAL A 262 9.67 6.95 -16.23
N GLY A 263 9.67 8.22 -15.88
CA GLY A 263 10.68 8.83 -15.01
C GLY A 263 10.56 8.40 -13.54
N ALA A 264 11.63 8.59 -12.78
CA ALA A 264 11.74 8.10 -11.40
C ALA A 264 10.71 8.69 -10.41
N ALA A 265 10.06 9.83 -10.72
CA ALA A 265 9.07 10.44 -9.83
C ALA A 265 7.83 9.55 -9.59
N VAL A 266 7.49 8.69 -10.56
CA VAL A 266 6.29 7.83 -10.53
C VAL A 266 6.65 6.34 -10.49
N GLN A 267 7.88 6.01 -10.08
CA GLN A 267 8.36 4.64 -9.90
C GLN A 267 8.26 4.22 -8.43
N SER A 268 8.01 2.94 -8.16
CA SER A 268 7.87 2.42 -6.79
C SER A 268 9.19 2.27 -6.03
N TYR A 269 10.28 2.11 -6.79
CA TYR A 269 11.59 1.78 -6.24
C TYR A 269 12.63 2.76 -6.76
N ASP A 270 13.67 2.91 -5.97
CA ASP A 270 14.91 3.53 -6.36
C ASP A 270 16.02 2.50 -6.41
N VAL A 271 16.93 2.68 -7.38
CA VAL A 271 18.17 1.92 -7.46
C VAL A 271 19.32 2.92 -7.40
N ARG A 272 20.22 2.76 -6.43
CA ARG A 272 21.27 3.74 -6.15
C ARG A 272 22.63 3.09 -5.95
N LEU A 273 23.66 3.64 -6.58
CA LEU A 273 25.05 3.35 -6.30
C LEU A 273 25.62 4.51 -5.47
N GLN A 274 26.02 4.22 -4.24
CA GLN A 274 26.51 5.22 -3.29
C GLN A 274 27.89 4.84 -2.76
N GLU A 275 28.67 5.85 -2.43
CA GLU A 275 29.96 5.67 -1.75
C GLU A 275 29.72 5.31 -0.29
N VAL A 276 30.52 4.38 0.24
CA VAL A 276 30.49 3.98 1.65
C VAL A 276 31.84 4.31 2.27
N THR A 277 31.84 4.86 3.48
CA THR A 277 33.06 5.27 4.19
C THR A 277 33.43 4.31 5.32
N SER A 278 32.47 3.59 5.89
CA SER A 278 32.70 2.58 6.91
C SER A 278 31.48 1.66 7.08
N TYR A 279 31.63 0.57 7.83
CA TYR A 279 30.51 -0.32 8.18
C TYR A 279 29.50 0.33 9.15
N ASN A 280 29.88 1.41 9.84
CA ASN A 280 29.04 2.11 10.82
C ASN A 280 28.34 3.35 10.23
N GLN A 281 28.81 3.84 9.08
CA GLN A 281 28.20 4.93 8.32
C GLN A 281 27.75 4.38 6.97
N PHE A 282 26.59 3.76 6.99
CA PHE A 282 26.03 3.05 5.83
C PHE A 282 24.94 3.91 5.19
N PRO A 283 25.18 4.59 4.05
CA PRO A 283 24.15 5.35 3.34
C PRO A 283 23.19 4.35 2.68
N GLY A 284 22.25 3.84 3.44
CA GLY A 284 21.36 2.77 3.01
C GLY A 284 20.62 2.16 4.20
N VAL A 285 20.82 0.87 4.43
CA VAL A 285 20.12 0.10 5.47
C VAL A 285 20.89 0.17 6.78
N GLU A 286 20.42 0.97 7.73
CA GLU A 286 20.86 0.85 9.12
C GLU A 286 20.17 -0.35 9.79
N ILE A 287 20.88 -0.97 10.75
CA ILE A 287 20.41 -2.16 11.45
C ILE A 287 20.56 -1.91 12.95
N ASP A 288 19.55 -2.29 13.72
CA ASP A 288 19.65 -2.45 15.16
C ASP A 288 20.32 -3.80 15.47
N PRO A 289 21.56 -3.81 15.97
CA PRO A 289 22.30 -5.05 16.21
C PRO A 289 21.72 -5.88 17.38
N SER A 290 20.83 -5.30 18.20
CA SER A 290 20.20 -6.01 19.31
C SER A 290 18.96 -6.80 18.88
N THR A 291 18.29 -6.37 17.81
CA THR A 291 17.02 -6.96 17.35
C THR A 291 17.07 -7.51 15.92
N ASP A 292 18.18 -7.36 15.20
CA ASP A 292 18.35 -7.69 13.77
C ASP A 292 17.34 -6.97 12.86
N ARG A 293 16.79 -5.83 13.32
CA ARG A 293 15.79 -5.04 12.59
C ARG A 293 16.42 -3.92 11.79
N GLY A 294 15.76 -3.57 10.69
CA GLY A 294 16.08 -2.39 9.90
C GLY A 294 15.12 -1.23 10.21
N PHE A 295 15.21 -0.18 9.40
CA PHE A 295 14.35 1.00 9.49
C PHE A 295 13.71 1.29 8.13
N TYR A 296 12.46 1.76 8.14
CA TYR A 296 11.70 2.20 6.96
C TYR A 296 10.70 3.32 7.33
N GLY A 297 9.85 3.75 6.39
CA GLY A 297 8.87 4.82 6.58
C GLY A 297 9.39 6.14 6.02
N ALA A 298 9.82 7.05 6.90
CA ALA A 298 10.36 8.33 6.48
C ALA A 298 11.78 8.24 5.91
N ARG A 299 12.64 7.42 6.52
CA ARG A 299 14.00 7.11 6.02
C ARG A 299 14.42 5.70 6.41
N PRO A 300 15.44 5.11 5.76
CA PRO A 300 15.99 3.80 6.14
C PRO A 300 17.04 3.88 7.27
N THR A 301 16.95 4.87 8.16
CA THR A 301 17.93 5.15 9.23
C THR A 301 17.25 5.21 10.59
N SER A 302 17.95 4.84 11.65
CA SER A 302 17.50 4.91 13.06
C SER A 302 17.02 6.29 13.51
N ARG A 303 17.53 7.36 12.90
CA ARG A 303 17.16 8.75 13.22
C ARG A 303 15.72 9.11 12.88
N ASP A 304 15.27 8.75 11.68
CA ASP A 304 13.99 9.19 11.12
C ASP A 304 13.09 8.01 10.69
N GLY A 305 13.60 6.79 10.69
CA GLY A 305 12.90 5.57 10.29
C GLY A 305 12.41 4.74 11.46
N VAL A 306 11.62 3.72 11.15
CA VAL A 306 11.00 2.83 12.14
C VAL A 306 11.09 1.37 11.71
N SER A 307 11.08 0.45 12.68
CA SER A 307 11.24 -0.98 12.41
C SER A 307 9.92 -1.74 12.21
N VAL A 308 8.78 -1.06 12.37
CA VAL A 308 7.44 -1.62 12.16
C VAL A 308 6.59 -0.63 11.37
N VAL A 309 6.25 -0.99 10.13
CA VAL A 309 5.47 -0.17 9.20
C VAL A 309 4.35 -1.01 8.56
N PRO A 310 3.21 -1.22 9.25
CA PRO A 310 2.04 -1.87 8.67
C PRO A 310 1.45 -1.01 7.54
N MET A 311 1.36 -1.57 6.34
CA MET A 311 0.85 -0.85 5.17
C MET A 311 -0.61 -1.22 4.85
N TYR A 312 -0.90 -2.50 4.68
CA TYR A 312 -2.24 -2.96 4.29
C TYR A 312 -2.89 -3.77 5.38
N ARG A 313 -4.21 -3.69 5.43
CA ARG A 313 -5.03 -4.61 6.21
C ARG A 313 -5.00 -6.00 5.56
N VAL A 314 -4.72 -7.02 6.36
CA VAL A 314 -5.00 -8.42 5.99
C VAL A 314 -6.43 -8.76 6.45
N PRO A 315 -7.33 -9.19 5.55
CA PRO A 315 -8.68 -9.56 5.93
C PRO A 315 -8.66 -10.81 6.83
N VAL A 316 -8.98 -10.63 8.12
CA VAL A 316 -9.08 -11.70 9.12
C VAL A 316 -10.52 -12.03 9.50
N GLN A 317 -11.51 -11.40 8.85
CA GLN A 317 -12.94 -11.66 9.07
C GLN A 317 -13.74 -11.19 7.85
N PRO A 318 -15.00 -11.64 7.66
CA PRO A 318 -15.87 -11.11 6.63
C PRO A 318 -16.00 -9.57 6.72
N ALA A 319 -16.01 -8.90 5.56
CA ALA A 319 -16.19 -7.46 5.51
C ALA A 319 -17.60 -7.07 6.00
N ALA A 320 -17.68 -6.16 6.96
CA ALA A 320 -18.95 -5.62 7.46
C ALA A 320 -19.50 -4.49 6.56
N SER A 321 -18.62 -3.78 5.84
CA SER A 321 -18.97 -2.69 4.92
C SER A 321 -17.86 -2.50 3.89
N LEU A 322 -18.09 -1.68 2.86
CA LEU A 322 -17.05 -1.32 1.88
C LEU A 322 -15.82 -0.70 2.55
N GLY A 323 -16.00 -0.05 3.71
CA GLY A 323 -14.91 0.53 4.50
C GLY A 323 -13.83 -0.48 4.86
N ALA A 324 -14.19 -1.77 5.00
CA ALA A 324 -13.21 -2.82 5.30
C ALA A 324 -12.19 -3.06 4.18
N TRP A 325 -12.48 -2.65 2.95
CA TRP A 325 -11.61 -2.81 1.78
C TRP A 325 -10.71 -1.60 1.51
N ILE A 326 -10.98 -0.43 2.09
CA ILE A 326 -10.24 0.82 1.82
C ILE A 326 -8.74 0.67 2.07
N ALA A 327 -8.37 0.04 3.19
CA ALA A 327 -6.98 -0.22 3.56
C ALA A 327 -6.37 -1.47 2.91
N GLY A 328 -7.07 -2.11 1.97
CA GLY A 328 -6.58 -3.28 1.24
C GLY A 328 -5.71 -2.90 0.04
N ASN A 329 -4.85 -3.84 -0.38
CA ASN A 329 -4.07 -3.68 -1.61
C ASN A 329 -4.91 -4.11 -2.82
N LEU A 330 -5.79 -3.21 -3.28
CA LEU A 330 -6.77 -3.51 -4.34
C LEU A 330 -6.21 -3.35 -5.77
N VAL A 331 -5.00 -2.81 -5.90
CA VAL A 331 -4.30 -2.61 -7.18
C VAL A 331 -2.91 -3.22 -7.06
N THR A 332 -2.82 -4.54 -7.26
CA THR A 332 -1.56 -5.31 -7.17
C THR A 332 -0.84 -5.44 -8.52
N SER A 333 -1.42 -4.92 -9.61
CA SER A 333 -0.87 -5.06 -10.95
C SER A 333 0.53 -4.45 -11.08
N SER A 334 1.37 -5.05 -11.93
CA SER A 334 2.66 -4.50 -12.33
C SER A 334 2.54 -3.28 -13.27
N LEU A 335 1.34 -3.09 -13.85
CA LEU A 335 1.03 -2.00 -14.78
C LEU A 335 0.86 -0.65 -14.06
N PHE A 336 1.13 0.43 -14.80
CA PHE A 336 0.91 1.79 -14.32
C PHE A 336 -0.56 2.22 -14.50
N PRO A 337 -1.04 3.18 -13.70
CA PRO A 337 -0.39 3.78 -12.53
C PRO A 337 -0.50 2.87 -11.28
N ARG A 338 0.50 2.93 -10.40
CA ARG A 338 0.57 2.08 -9.19
C ARG A 338 0.11 2.83 -7.94
N VAL A 339 -1.14 2.64 -7.53
CA VAL A 339 -1.76 3.47 -6.50
C VAL A 339 -1.95 2.70 -5.19
N ASN A 340 -1.77 3.40 -4.07
CA ASN A 340 -2.12 2.91 -2.74
C ASN A 340 -3.50 3.42 -2.31
N TYR A 341 -4.26 2.57 -1.63
CA TYR A 341 -5.57 2.91 -1.04
C TYR A 341 -6.56 3.62 -2.00
N PRO A 342 -6.76 3.13 -3.25
CA PRO A 342 -7.55 3.85 -4.25
C PRO A 342 -9.05 3.92 -3.90
N LEU A 343 -9.60 2.92 -3.22
CA LEU A 343 -11.01 2.93 -2.81
C LEU A 343 -11.22 3.90 -1.64
N GLY A 344 -12.25 4.74 -1.72
CA GLY A 344 -12.60 5.70 -0.69
C GLY A 344 -11.74 6.97 -0.71
N ASN A 345 -10.52 6.93 -1.23
CA ASN A 345 -9.72 8.12 -1.55
C ASN A 345 -9.98 8.63 -2.96
N SER A 346 -9.50 9.84 -3.27
CA SER A 346 -9.84 10.54 -4.51
C SER A 346 -8.70 11.37 -5.10
N PHE A 347 -7.47 11.09 -4.70
CA PHE A 347 -6.29 11.80 -5.19
C PHE A 347 -6.11 11.58 -6.70
N ALA A 348 -5.92 12.67 -7.45
CA ALA A 348 -5.47 12.60 -8.83
C ALA A 348 -4.08 11.95 -8.89
N HIS A 349 -3.84 11.18 -9.96
CA HIS A 349 -2.55 10.54 -10.18
C HIS A 349 -1.68 11.38 -11.13
N PRO A 350 -0.39 11.60 -10.85
CA PRO A 350 0.50 12.47 -11.63
C PRO A 350 0.73 11.97 -13.05
N MET A 351 0.61 10.66 -13.28
CA MET A 351 0.72 10.12 -14.62
C MET A 351 -0.46 10.48 -15.50
N LEU A 352 -1.65 10.81 -14.98
CA LEU A 352 -2.85 11.13 -15.77
C LEU A 352 -3.12 12.65 -15.75
N PRO A 353 -3.50 13.27 -16.88
CA PRO A 353 -4.00 14.64 -16.87
C PRO A 353 -5.19 14.78 -15.90
N SER A 354 -5.30 15.92 -15.22
CA SER A 354 -6.41 16.18 -14.29
C SER A 354 -7.79 16.01 -14.95
N GLY A 355 -7.89 16.40 -16.23
CA GLY A 355 -9.11 16.30 -17.03
C GLY A 355 -9.40 14.92 -17.64
N ALA A 356 -8.65 13.87 -17.25
CA ALA A 356 -8.81 12.54 -17.81
C ALA A 356 -8.86 11.46 -16.72
N ILE A 357 -9.59 10.38 -17.00
CA ILE A 357 -9.64 9.15 -16.18
C ILE A 357 -8.92 7.96 -16.85
N THR A 358 -8.48 8.16 -18.10
CA THR A 358 -7.70 7.18 -18.84
C THR A 358 -6.86 7.86 -19.92
N GLN A 359 -5.75 7.24 -20.29
CA GLN A 359 -4.96 7.60 -21.48
C GLN A 359 -4.08 6.42 -21.92
N SER A 360 -3.41 6.55 -23.07
CA SER A 360 -2.45 5.54 -23.54
C SER A 360 -1.27 5.38 -22.58
N SER A 361 -0.82 4.13 -22.39
CA SER A 361 0.36 3.85 -21.56
C SER A 361 1.65 4.32 -22.23
N PRO A 362 2.55 5.03 -21.52
CA PRO A 362 3.87 5.39 -22.04
C PRO A 362 4.76 4.17 -22.28
N MET A 363 4.43 3.01 -21.69
CA MET A 363 5.11 1.74 -21.93
C MET A 363 4.82 1.15 -23.32
N GLY A 364 3.86 1.70 -24.06
CA GLY A 364 3.48 1.27 -25.41
C GLY A 364 2.41 0.17 -25.46
N GLY A 365 2.15 -0.34 -26.68
CA GLY A 365 1.10 -1.33 -26.94
C GLY A 365 -0.33 -0.78 -26.79
N SER A 366 -1.31 -1.68 -26.68
CA SER A 366 -2.74 -1.33 -26.50
C SER A 366 -3.13 -1.06 -25.04
N GLN A 367 -2.15 -0.94 -24.14
CA GLN A 367 -2.39 -0.73 -22.71
C GLN A 367 -2.81 0.71 -22.41
N LYS A 368 -3.69 0.87 -21.41
CA LYS A 368 -4.16 2.17 -20.94
C LYS A 368 -3.81 2.37 -19.47
N LEU A 369 -3.46 3.61 -19.13
CA LEU A 369 -3.47 4.08 -17.77
C LEU A 369 -4.92 4.32 -17.34
N LEU A 370 -5.23 3.97 -16.10
CA LEU A 370 -6.56 4.08 -15.51
C LEU A 370 -6.46 4.89 -14.20
N ASP A 371 -7.37 5.85 -14.01
CA ASP A 371 -7.55 6.50 -12.72
C ASP A 371 -8.26 5.52 -11.77
N HIS A 372 -7.46 4.71 -11.06
CA HIS A 372 -7.95 3.65 -10.19
C HIS A 372 -8.88 4.19 -9.10
N SER A 373 -8.53 5.30 -8.45
CA SER A 373 -9.37 5.90 -7.40
C SER A 373 -10.73 6.30 -7.97
N TYR A 374 -10.74 7.04 -9.09
CA TYR A 374 -11.99 7.49 -9.71
C TYR A 374 -12.88 6.32 -10.12
N LEU A 375 -12.31 5.35 -10.86
CA LEU A 375 -13.05 4.23 -11.43
C LEU A 375 -13.57 3.26 -10.36
N MET A 376 -12.79 3.01 -9.31
CA MET A 376 -13.22 2.13 -8.22
C MET A 376 -14.35 2.76 -7.41
N ASN A 377 -14.25 4.04 -7.07
CA ASN A 377 -15.32 4.74 -6.36
C ASN A 377 -16.61 4.79 -7.18
N ALA A 378 -16.51 5.13 -8.47
CA ALA A 378 -17.67 5.18 -9.38
C ALA A 378 -18.32 3.79 -9.58
N SER A 379 -17.54 2.72 -9.48
CA SER A 379 -18.03 1.36 -9.69
C SER A 379 -18.58 0.71 -8.42
N LEU A 380 -18.02 1.02 -7.24
CA LEU A 380 -18.29 0.27 -6.01
C LEU A 380 -19.32 0.97 -5.10
N TRP A 381 -19.19 2.28 -4.85
CA TRP A 381 -19.98 2.94 -3.80
C TRP A 381 -21.49 2.89 -4.01
N ASP A 382 -21.97 2.93 -5.25
CA ASP A 382 -23.40 2.95 -5.56
C ASP A 382 -23.96 1.58 -5.97
N ARG A 383 -23.09 0.60 -6.26
CA ARG A 383 -23.49 -0.69 -6.86
C ARG A 383 -23.14 -1.92 -6.02
N TYR A 384 -22.34 -1.74 -4.97
CA TYR A 384 -21.81 -2.82 -4.17
C TYR A 384 -21.97 -2.52 -2.68
N PHE A 385 -22.25 -3.56 -1.88
CA PHE A 385 -22.23 -3.49 -0.42
C PHE A 385 -21.88 -4.86 0.13
N PHE A 386 -21.45 -4.92 1.39
CA PHE A 386 -21.26 -6.18 2.11
C PHE A 386 -22.39 -6.38 3.12
N SER A 387 -23.13 -7.48 2.95
CA SER A 387 -24.14 -7.89 3.94
C SER A 387 -23.54 -8.59 5.14
N SER A 388 -22.34 -9.17 5.00
CA SER A 388 -21.75 -10.11 5.97
C SER A 388 -22.64 -11.32 6.31
N ALA A 389 -23.59 -11.67 5.44
CA ALA A 389 -24.51 -12.79 5.60
C ALA A 389 -23.84 -14.15 5.27
N THR A 390 -22.84 -14.51 6.06
CA THR A 390 -21.94 -15.65 5.86
C THR A 390 -21.55 -16.30 7.19
N ASP A 391 -20.70 -17.32 7.15
CA ASP A 391 -20.16 -17.99 8.32
C ASP A 391 -19.24 -17.06 9.13
N ASN A 392 -19.40 -17.06 10.45
CA ASN A 392 -18.49 -16.40 11.40
C ASN A 392 -17.48 -17.40 11.95
N ASN A 393 -16.62 -17.96 11.09
CA ASN A 393 -15.73 -19.07 11.47
C ASN A 393 -14.26 -18.67 11.71
N SER A 394 -13.86 -17.43 11.38
CA SER A 394 -12.48 -16.94 11.57
C SER A 394 -12.07 -16.87 13.04
N VAL A 395 -10.77 -17.02 13.32
CA VAL A 395 -10.10 -16.90 14.64
C VAL A 395 -10.50 -15.64 15.44
N MET A 396 -10.95 -14.57 14.77
CA MET A 396 -11.43 -13.35 15.42
C MET A 396 -12.80 -13.49 16.10
N PHE A 397 -13.58 -14.52 15.76
CA PHE A 397 -14.87 -14.78 16.38
C PHE A 397 -14.76 -15.74 17.55
N ALA A 398 -15.13 -15.28 18.74
CA ALA A 398 -15.31 -16.14 19.92
C ALA A 398 -16.52 -17.07 19.75
N ASP A 399 -17.62 -16.56 19.20
CA ASP A 399 -18.83 -17.30 18.90
C ASP A 399 -18.88 -17.68 17.41
N LYS A 400 -18.61 -18.96 17.12
CA LYS A 400 -18.58 -19.51 15.77
C LYS A 400 -20.00 -19.84 15.32
N ARG A 401 -20.48 -19.16 14.28
CA ARG A 401 -21.84 -19.33 13.75
C ARG A 401 -21.83 -19.69 12.26
N THR A 402 -22.70 -20.60 11.85
CA THR A 402 -22.94 -20.92 10.43
C THR A 402 -23.82 -19.85 9.79
N ARG A 403 -23.80 -19.78 8.45
CA ARG A 403 -24.63 -18.87 7.64
C ARG A 403 -26.10 -18.98 8.01
N SER A 404 -26.63 -20.19 8.19
CA SER A 404 -28.03 -20.40 8.56
C SER A 404 -28.38 -19.80 9.92
N VAL A 405 -27.49 -19.94 10.91
CA VAL A 405 -27.68 -19.32 12.23
C VAL A 405 -27.60 -17.80 12.13
N VAL A 406 -26.60 -17.26 11.41
CA VAL A 406 -26.46 -15.81 11.22
C VAL A 406 -27.68 -15.19 10.53
N LEU A 407 -28.22 -15.86 9.51
CA LEU A 407 -29.43 -15.41 8.81
C LEU A 407 -30.67 -15.50 9.71
N ASN A 408 -30.84 -16.62 10.43
CA ASN A 408 -31.95 -16.78 11.36
C ASN A 408 -31.94 -15.68 12.43
N ASP A 409 -30.78 -15.44 13.05
CA ASP A 409 -30.61 -14.39 14.05
C ASP A 409 -30.95 -13.00 13.51
N PHE A 410 -30.52 -12.71 12.27
CA PHE A 410 -30.77 -11.43 11.61
C PHE A 410 -32.26 -11.20 11.35
N PHE A 411 -32.95 -12.18 10.76
CA PHE A 411 -34.37 -12.05 10.39
C PHE A 411 -35.29 -12.07 11.61
N THR A 412 -34.98 -12.89 12.62
CA THR A 412 -35.73 -12.95 13.90
C THR A 412 -35.35 -11.81 14.86
N GLN A 413 -34.35 -11.00 14.50
CA GLN A 413 -33.84 -9.86 15.27
C GLN A 413 -33.31 -10.24 16.66
N THR A 414 -32.87 -11.49 16.85
CA THR A 414 -32.28 -11.94 18.12
C THR A 414 -30.84 -11.45 18.29
N LYS A 415 -30.07 -11.38 17.20
CA LYS A 415 -28.68 -10.90 17.19
C LYS A 415 -28.34 -10.21 15.87
N PRO A 416 -27.67 -9.04 15.89
CA PRO A 416 -27.30 -8.36 14.66
C PRO A 416 -26.21 -9.11 13.86
N MET A 417 -26.14 -8.82 12.56
CA MET A 417 -24.98 -9.17 11.72
C MET A 417 -23.79 -8.26 12.03
N LEU A 418 -22.62 -8.48 11.41
CA LEU A 418 -21.41 -7.68 11.68
C LEU A 418 -21.62 -6.18 11.47
N ASN A 419 -22.46 -5.81 10.49
CA ASN A 419 -22.95 -4.46 10.37
C ASN A 419 -24.27 -4.31 11.13
N ASN A 420 -24.18 -3.81 12.36
CA ASN A 420 -25.34 -3.56 13.24
C ASN A 420 -26.32 -2.50 12.69
N ARG A 421 -25.96 -1.81 11.59
CA ARG A 421 -26.85 -0.85 10.92
C ARG A 421 -27.78 -1.52 9.92
N LEU A 422 -27.50 -2.75 9.50
CA LEU A 422 -28.44 -3.50 8.67
C LEU A 422 -29.61 -3.99 9.53
N VAL A 423 -30.82 -3.74 9.07
CA VAL A 423 -32.07 -4.21 9.68
C VAL A 423 -32.86 -5.03 8.69
N ALA A 424 -33.46 -6.13 9.15
CA ALA A 424 -34.14 -7.08 8.29
C ALA A 424 -35.47 -6.53 7.75
N VAL A 425 -35.80 -6.92 6.52
CA VAL A 425 -37.10 -6.68 5.89
C VAL A 425 -37.70 -8.01 5.47
N CYS A 426 -38.79 -8.40 6.14
CA CYS A 426 -39.42 -9.70 5.91
C CYS A 426 -40.63 -9.66 4.95
N GLY A 427 -41.18 -8.47 4.70
CA GLY A 427 -42.42 -8.34 3.94
C GLY A 427 -43.57 -9.10 4.62
N ASP A 428 -44.29 -9.91 3.87
CA ASP A 428 -45.42 -10.72 4.35
C ASP A 428 -45.00 -12.15 4.78
N GLU A 429 -43.72 -12.53 4.63
CA GLU A 429 -43.17 -13.84 5.02
C GLU A 429 -42.72 -13.83 6.50
N SER A 430 -42.85 -14.96 7.21
CA SER A 430 -42.29 -15.06 8.56
C SER A 430 -40.76 -15.02 8.53
N ALA A 431 -40.16 -14.51 9.60
CA ALA A 431 -38.71 -14.36 9.72
C ALA A 431 -37.95 -15.68 9.54
N GLU A 432 -38.46 -16.77 10.10
CA GLU A 432 -37.85 -18.11 10.08
C GLU A 432 -37.91 -18.74 8.68
N ASN A 433 -39.04 -18.57 7.99
CA ASN A 433 -39.21 -19.06 6.62
C ASN A 433 -38.29 -18.30 5.66
N LEU A 434 -38.23 -16.98 5.79
CA LEU A 434 -37.34 -16.15 4.99
C LEU A 434 -35.87 -16.49 5.26
N ALA A 435 -35.49 -16.68 6.53
CA ALA A 435 -34.13 -17.09 6.89
C ALA A 435 -33.74 -18.41 6.23
N SER A 436 -34.62 -19.42 6.31
CA SER A 436 -34.40 -20.74 5.71
C SER A 436 -34.28 -20.66 4.19
N ARG A 437 -35.14 -19.86 3.55
CA ARG A 437 -35.14 -19.65 2.10
C ARG A 437 -33.87 -18.94 1.62
N VAL A 438 -33.44 -17.87 2.30
CA VAL A 438 -32.21 -17.15 1.97
C VAL A 438 -30.98 -18.01 2.25
N ALA A 439 -30.99 -18.82 3.32
CA ALA A 439 -29.92 -19.75 3.64
C ALA A 439 -29.80 -20.90 2.63
N ALA A 440 -30.87 -21.24 1.91
CA ALA A 440 -30.88 -22.25 0.85
C ALA A 440 -30.39 -21.72 -0.51
N MET A 441 -30.27 -20.39 -0.68
CA MET A 441 -29.78 -19.80 -1.93
C MET A 441 -28.30 -20.14 -2.18
N ASP A 442 -27.95 -20.34 -3.45
CA ASP A 442 -26.56 -20.37 -3.87
C ASP A 442 -25.91 -18.98 -3.67
N SER A 443 -24.59 -18.97 -3.51
CA SER A 443 -23.85 -17.75 -3.16
C SER A 443 -24.01 -16.62 -4.18
N LYS A 444 -24.15 -16.92 -5.47
CA LYS A 444 -24.30 -15.90 -6.53
C LYS A 444 -25.68 -15.26 -6.44
N THR A 445 -26.74 -16.08 -6.35
CA THR A 445 -28.11 -15.58 -6.21
C THR A 445 -28.27 -14.78 -4.92
N GLN A 446 -27.76 -15.29 -3.80
CA GLN A 446 -27.78 -14.57 -2.52
C GLN A 446 -27.08 -13.21 -2.64
N ALA A 447 -25.86 -13.15 -3.18
CA ALA A 447 -25.13 -11.90 -3.34
C ALA A 447 -25.86 -10.87 -4.21
N GLN A 448 -26.59 -11.31 -5.24
CA GLN A 448 -27.34 -10.42 -6.13
C GLN A 448 -28.66 -9.94 -5.54
N GLN A 449 -29.27 -10.73 -4.66
CA GLN A 449 -30.64 -10.53 -4.19
C GLN A 449 -30.74 -10.05 -2.74
N PHE A 450 -29.69 -10.20 -1.91
CA PHE A 450 -29.77 -9.94 -0.47
C PHE A 450 -30.21 -8.53 -0.10
N ALA A 451 -29.86 -7.53 -0.92
CA ALA A 451 -30.22 -6.13 -0.70
C ALA A 451 -31.73 -5.89 -0.55
N GLN A 452 -32.60 -6.76 -1.09
CA GLN A 452 -34.05 -6.62 -0.94
C GLN A 452 -34.54 -6.94 0.47
N PHE A 453 -33.76 -7.68 1.25
CA PHE A 453 -34.13 -8.17 2.57
C PHE A 453 -33.53 -7.33 3.71
N ALA A 454 -32.89 -6.20 3.39
CA ALA A 454 -32.22 -5.37 4.37
C ALA A 454 -32.40 -3.87 4.08
N MET A 455 -32.56 -3.08 5.13
CA MET A 455 -32.46 -1.61 5.12
C MET A 455 -31.33 -1.14 6.03
N ILE A 456 -30.95 0.13 5.92
CA ILE A 456 -29.97 0.76 6.79
C ILE A 456 -30.71 1.55 7.87
N LYS A 457 -30.39 1.29 9.15
CA LYS A 457 -30.92 2.01 10.31
C LYS A 457 -30.21 3.35 10.50
N ASN A 458 -31.00 4.42 10.49
CA ASN A 458 -30.55 5.81 10.67
C ASN A 458 -29.38 6.16 9.72
N PRO A 459 -29.58 6.06 8.39
CA PRO A 459 -28.55 6.43 7.42
C PRO A 459 -28.27 7.94 7.51
N PHE A 460 -27.03 8.31 7.21
CA PHE A 460 -26.58 9.70 7.17
C PHE A 460 -26.49 10.18 5.72
N ASN A 461 -27.19 11.27 5.40
CA ASN A 461 -27.07 11.87 4.07
C ASN A 461 -25.80 12.74 4.00
N VAL A 462 -24.85 12.35 3.15
CA VAL A 462 -23.57 13.06 2.97
C VAL A 462 -23.73 14.46 2.37
N ASN A 463 -24.89 14.79 1.83
CA ASN A 463 -25.21 16.14 1.36
C ASN A 463 -25.70 17.07 2.49
N SER A 464 -25.70 16.61 3.76
CA SER A 464 -26.06 17.47 4.89
C SER A 464 -25.15 18.70 4.97
N ASP A 465 -25.76 19.88 5.05
CA ASP A 465 -25.06 21.15 5.24
C ASP A 465 -25.09 21.61 6.70
N SER A 466 -25.46 20.72 7.62
CA SER A 466 -25.44 20.95 9.06
C SER A 466 -24.09 20.55 9.65
N ILE A 467 -23.41 21.53 10.24
CA ILE A 467 -22.13 21.32 10.95
C ILE A 467 -22.34 20.37 12.14
N ASP A 468 -23.45 20.53 12.87
CA ASP A 468 -23.79 19.68 14.01
C ASP A 468 -24.04 18.22 13.60
N ALA A 469 -24.65 18.00 12.44
CA ALA A 469 -24.89 16.65 11.93
C ALA A 469 -23.57 15.95 11.57
N TRP A 470 -22.66 16.66 10.91
CA TRP A 470 -21.31 16.13 10.64
C TRP A 470 -20.51 15.88 11.91
N ARG A 471 -20.55 16.81 12.88
CA ARG A 471 -19.92 16.62 14.19
C ARG A 471 -20.44 15.35 14.87
N GLY A 472 -21.76 15.20 14.97
CA GLY A 472 -22.38 14.04 15.63
C GLY A 472 -22.04 12.70 14.97
N VAL A 473 -21.89 12.66 13.65
CA VAL A 473 -21.47 11.45 12.94
C VAL A 473 -20.00 11.15 13.16
N LEU A 474 -19.13 12.15 13.02
CA LEU A 474 -17.69 12.00 13.16
C LEU A 474 -17.27 11.70 14.61
N SER A 475 -18.05 12.13 15.60
CA SER A 475 -17.83 11.85 17.03
C SER A 475 -18.56 10.61 17.54
N SER A 476 -19.19 9.81 16.67
CA SER A 476 -20.07 8.70 17.08
C SER A 476 -19.35 7.57 17.83
N LEU A 477 -18.01 7.50 17.72
CA LEU A 477 -17.14 6.55 18.42
C LEU A 477 -16.20 7.26 19.40
N ARG A 478 -16.58 8.44 19.92
CA ARG A 478 -15.83 9.13 20.97
C ARG A 478 -15.64 8.23 22.18
N ASP A 479 -14.43 8.22 22.74
CA ASP A 479 -14.02 7.40 23.88
C ASP A 479 -14.13 5.89 23.67
N HIS A 480 -14.40 5.43 22.44
CA HIS A 480 -14.52 4.00 22.17
C HIS A 480 -13.13 3.36 22.03
N ASP A 481 -12.96 2.21 22.70
CA ASP A 481 -11.74 1.42 22.62
C ASP A 481 -11.47 0.90 21.19
N VAL A 482 -10.19 0.91 20.81
CA VAL A 482 -9.71 0.30 19.57
C VAL A 482 -9.04 -1.03 19.89
N MET A 483 -9.57 -2.11 19.30
CA MET A 483 -8.98 -3.44 19.43
C MET A 483 -7.69 -3.53 18.61
N GLY A 484 -6.58 -3.75 19.29
CA GLY A 484 -5.24 -3.86 18.72
C GLY A 484 -4.75 -5.30 18.55
N TRP A 485 -3.56 -5.42 17.96
CA TRP A 485 -2.90 -6.70 17.73
C TRP A 485 -2.60 -7.42 19.05
N ASN A 486 -2.59 -8.76 19.03
CA ASN A 486 -2.35 -9.60 20.21
C ASN A 486 -3.33 -9.34 21.37
N ASN A 487 -4.60 -9.08 21.05
CA ASN A 487 -5.66 -8.75 22.02
C ASN A 487 -5.34 -7.56 22.92
N SER A 488 -4.57 -6.60 22.41
CA SER A 488 -4.39 -5.32 23.09
C SER A 488 -5.62 -4.44 22.92
N THR A 489 -5.84 -3.56 23.89
CA THR A 489 -6.90 -2.55 23.84
C THR A 489 -6.26 -1.17 23.95
N PHE A 490 -6.62 -0.28 23.03
CA PHE A 490 -6.15 1.09 23.02
C PHE A 490 -7.32 2.05 23.22
N SER A 491 -7.34 2.75 24.35
CA SER A 491 -8.35 3.74 24.68
C SER A 491 -7.87 5.14 24.28
N PRO A 492 -8.61 5.87 23.42
CA PRO A 492 -8.31 7.27 23.07
C PRO A 492 -9.24 8.21 23.85
N PRO A 493 -8.93 8.56 25.12
CA PRO A 493 -9.81 9.38 25.95
C PRO A 493 -10.01 10.76 25.33
N GLU A 494 -11.23 11.26 25.41
CA GLU A 494 -11.70 12.56 24.90
C GLU A 494 -11.49 12.75 23.39
N LYS A 495 -11.32 11.66 22.66
CA LYS A 495 -11.02 11.66 21.23
C LYS A 495 -11.87 10.62 20.50
N THR A 496 -11.96 10.76 19.18
CA THR A 496 -12.52 9.73 18.29
C THR A 496 -11.46 9.15 17.38
N ALA A 497 -11.33 7.83 17.38
CA ALA A 497 -10.33 7.11 16.60
C ALA A 497 -10.75 6.89 15.14
N PHE A 498 -9.80 7.10 14.23
CA PHE A 498 -9.87 6.81 12.81
C PHE A 498 -8.74 5.85 12.44
N SER A 499 -8.98 4.55 12.65
CA SER A 499 -7.99 3.52 12.35
C SER A 499 -8.12 3.03 10.91
N ARG A 500 -7.04 3.21 10.13
CA ARG A 500 -6.93 2.67 8.77
C ARG A 500 -6.88 1.15 8.77
N VAL A 501 -6.07 0.58 9.66
CA VAL A 501 -5.90 -0.86 9.80
C VAL A 501 -6.91 -1.40 10.81
N GLY A 502 -7.50 -2.57 10.52
CA GLY A 502 -8.55 -3.12 11.38
C GLY A 502 -8.06 -3.59 12.75
N VAL A 503 -6.75 -3.82 12.89
CA VAL A 503 -6.11 -4.32 14.12
C VAL A 503 -4.74 -3.63 14.24
N PRO A 504 -4.68 -2.37 14.72
CA PRO A 504 -3.42 -1.63 14.81
C PRO A 504 -2.45 -2.27 15.81
N VAL A 505 -1.16 -2.02 15.62
CA VAL A 505 -0.10 -2.59 16.48
C VAL A 505 0.26 -1.63 17.63
N ALA A 506 -0.16 -0.38 17.52
CA ALA A 506 0.02 0.69 18.50
C ALA A 506 -1.26 1.53 18.69
N GLY A 507 -1.30 2.31 19.77
CA GLY A 507 -2.36 3.27 20.08
C GLY A 507 -2.34 4.52 19.21
N SER A 508 -3.07 5.55 19.64
CA SER A 508 -3.19 6.83 18.92
C SER A 508 -1.84 7.53 18.76
N SER A 509 -1.51 7.91 17.53
CA SER A 509 -0.30 8.69 17.22
C SER A 509 -0.35 10.14 17.71
N ASP A 510 -1.53 10.61 18.10
CA ASP A 510 -1.80 11.95 18.61
C ASP A 510 -1.65 12.04 20.14
N ASP A 511 -1.28 10.93 20.81
CA ASP A 511 -1.00 10.90 22.24
C ASP A 511 0.51 11.02 22.51
N PRO A 512 0.92 11.72 23.58
CA PRO A 512 2.34 11.88 23.90
C PRO A 512 3.01 10.56 24.29
N ASN A 513 2.28 9.64 24.93
CA ASN A 513 2.76 8.32 25.36
C ASN A 513 1.73 7.24 25.02
N PRO A 514 1.59 6.85 23.74
CA PRO A 514 0.59 5.86 23.35
C PRO A 514 0.92 4.46 23.88
N ASN A 515 -0.09 3.76 24.36
CA ASN A 515 0.00 2.32 24.63
C ASN A 515 0.39 1.57 23.35
N ASN A 516 1.24 0.55 23.48
CA ASN A 516 1.75 -0.19 22.33
C ASN A 516 2.01 -1.66 22.65
N SER A 517 1.85 -2.50 21.63
CA SER A 517 2.06 -3.96 21.71
C SER A 517 3.42 -4.37 21.15
N VAL A 518 4.22 -3.41 20.69
CA VAL A 518 5.59 -3.57 20.18
C VAL A 518 6.49 -2.51 20.79
N ASN A 519 7.68 -2.92 21.26
CA ASN A 519 8.63 -2.02 21.91
C ASN A 519 9.16 -0.95 20.93
N ALA A 520 8.60 0.27 20.94
CA ALA A 520 9.17 1.40 20.23
C ALA A 520 8.75 2.79 20.76
N GLN A 521 9.68 3.52 21.38
CA GLN A 521 9.55 4.93 21.75
C GLN A 521 9.85 5.84 20.54
N GLY A 522 8.81 6.39 19.90
CA GLY A 522 8.89 7.37 18.79
C GLY A 522 8.36 6.89 17.44
N GLN A 523 8.13 5.59 17.29
CA GLN A 523 7.79 4.92 16.01
C GLN A 523 6.28 4.68 15.80
N LEU A 524 5.47 5.01 16.81
CA LEU A 524 4.06 4.63 16.92
C LEU A 524 3.19 5.25 15.83
N ARG A 525 3.59 6.41 15.29
CA ARG A 525 2.85 7.11 14.23
C ARG A 525 2.70 6.30 12.94
N TRP A 526 3.60 5.34 12.70
CA TRP A 526 3.57 4.47 11.52
C TRP A 526 2.80 3.16 11.75
N ALA A 527 2.58 2.77 13.01
CA ALA A 527 2.02 1.47 13.40
C ALA A 527 0.66 1.56 14.13
N GLY A 528 0.28 2.76 14.54
CA GLY A 528 -0.95 3.05 15.26
C GLY A 528 -2.06 3.62 14.38
N TYR A 529 -2.80 4.59 14.92
CA TYR A 529 -3.92 5.25 14.24
C TYR A 529 -4.01 6.73 14.60
N ARG A 530 -4.88 7.48 13.90
CA ARG A 530 -5.19 8.87 14.23
C ARG A 530 -6.39 8.96 15.16
N ALA A 531 -6.35 9.85 16.15
CA ALA A 531 -7.51 10.15 16.97
C ALA A 531 -7.69 11.66 17.12
N LEU A 532 -8.89 12.15 16.79
CA LEU A 532 -9.19 13.58 16.75
C LEU A 532 -9.90 14.02 18.03
N THR A 533 -9.51 15.19 18.53
CA THR A 533 -10.23 15.90 19.60
C THR A 533 -11.55 16.45 19.09
N ASP A 534 -12.48 16.74 20.00
CA ASP A 534 -13.78 17.34 19.66
C ASP A 534 -13.63 18.66 18.87
N LYS A 535 -12.64 19.48 19.21
CA LYS A 535 -12.33 20.72 18.49
C LYS A 535 -11.88 20.47 17.04
N GLN A 536 -10.99 19.50 16.84
CA GLN A 536 -10.56 19.12 15.48
C GLN A 536 -11.73 18.56 14.65
N ILE A 537 -12.65 17.81 15.28
CA ILE A 537 -13.85 17.31 14.61
C ILE A 537 -14.80 18.45 14.24
N GLU A 538 -14.96 19.46 15.12
CA GLU A 538 -15.76 20.65 14.83
C GLU A 538 -15.20 21.43 13.63
N GLU A 539 -13.89 21.73 13.63
CA GLU A 539 -13.21 22.41 12.52
C GLU A 539 -13.33 21.61 11.22
N LEU A 540 -13.15 20.28 11.28
CA LEU A 540 -13.32 19.39 10.14
C LEU A 540 -14.78 19.41 9.62
N GLY A 541 -15.76 19.36 10.52
CA GLY A 541 -17.18 19.43 10.17
C GLY A 541 -17.53 20.75 9.47
N GLN A 542 -16.98 21.87 9.93
CA GLN A 542 -17.11 23.17 9.27
C GLN A 542 -16.54 23.14 7.85
N GLN A 543 -15.31 22.64 7.67
CA GLN A 543 -14.69 22.55 6.36
C GLN A 543 -15.42 21.60 5.41
N ILE A 544 -15.93 20.46 5.89
CA ILE A 544 -16.74 19.53 5.08
C ILE A 544 -17.98 20.23 4.55
N VAL A 545 -18.75 20.92 5.41
CA VAL A 545 -19.96 21.65 5.00
C VAL A 545 -19.64 22.74 3.98
N LEU A 546 -18.54 23.48 4.17
CA LEU A 546 -18.09 24.47 3.20
C LEU A 546 -17.80 23.84 1.83
N GLN A 547 -17.05 22.74 1.79
CA GLN A 547 -16.73 22.06 0.51
C GLN A 547 -17.96 21.44 -0.16
N ILE A 548 -18.93 20.93 0.62
CA ILE A 548 -20.23 20.46 0.09
C ILE A 548 -20.97 21.62 -0.59
N ARG A 549 -21.04 22.78 0.06
CA ARG A 549 -21.71 23.98 -0.49
C ARG A 549 -21.03 24.50 -1.76
N GLU A 550 -19.69 24.56 -1.78
CA GLU A 550 -18.94 24.97 -2.96
C GLU A 550 -19.13 24.01 -4.13
N ARG A 551 -19.09 22.69 -3.87
CA ARG A 551 -19.38 21.68 -4.90
C ARG A 551 -20.81 21.81 -5.42
N ALA A 552 -21.79 21.95 -4.52
CA ALA A 552 -23.19 22.07 -4.90
C ALA A 552 -23.48 23.33 -5.73
N LYS A 553 -22.82 24.45 -5.40
CA LYS A 553 -22.89 25.69 -6.18
C LYS A 553 -22.28 25.53 -7.57
N ALA A 554 -21.11 24.89 -7.67
CA ALA A 554 -20.43 24.66 -8.93
C ALA A 554 -21.22 23.73 -9.86
N ASP A 555 -21.82 22.67 -9.31
CA ASP A 555 -22.56 21.66 -10.06
C ASP A 555 -24.06 22.01 -10.21
N LYS A 556 -24.53 23.05 -9.51
CA LYS A 556 -25.95 23.44 -9.38
C LYS A 556 -26.85 22.29 -8.91
N ALA A 557 -26.28 21.37 -8.15
CA ALA A 557 -26.94 20.19 -7.60
C ALA A 557 -26.11 19.62 -6.43
N PRO A 558 -26.72 19.00 -5.41
CA PRO A 558 -25.99 18.17 -4.46
C PRO A 558 -25.39 16.94 -5.16
N SER A 559 -24.47 16.24 -4.49
CA SER A 559 -23.94 14.99 -5.04
C SER A 559 -25.07 13.96 -5.21
N LEU A 560 -25.22 13.47 -6.43
CA LEU A 560 -26.33 12.57 -6.82
C LEU A 560 -26.02 11.09 -6.60
N SER A 561 -24.75 10.75 -6.37
CA SER A 561 -24.27 9.40 -6.10
C SER A 561 -23.14 9.44 -5.07
N LEU A 562 -22.93 8.35 -4.33
CA LEU A 562 -21.81 8.27 -3.40
C LEU A 562 -20.48 8.32 -4.15
N GLY A 563 -20.40 7.74 -5.35
CA GLY A 563 -19.24 7.87 -6.22
C GLY A 563 -18.90 9.32 -6.55
N ASP A 564 -19.89 10.18 -6.84
CA ASP A 564 -19.69 11.61 -7.12
C ASP A 564 -19.24 12.41 -5.88
N PHE A 565 -19.82 12.11 -4.72
CA PHE A 565 -19.42 12.72 -3.44
C PHE A 565 -17.95 12.38 -3.08
N VAL A 566 -17.58 11.11 -3.24
CA VAL A 566 -16.25 10.62 -2.87
C VAL A 566 -15.18 11.08 -3.86
N ASN A 567 -15.50 11.11 -5.17
CA ASN A 567 -14.52 11.39 -6.21
C ASN A 567 -14.12 12.87 -6.35
N ARG A 568 -12.90 13.05 -6.87
CA ARG A 568 -12.46 14.30 -7.49
C ARG A 568 -13.29 14.61 -8.74
N ARG A 569 -13.33 15.88 -9.13
CA ARG A 569 -13.89 16.32 -10.41
C ARG A 569 -12.90 16.08 -11.54
N ILE A 570 -13.44 15.87 -12.73
CA ILE A 570 -12.66 15.82 -13.96
C ILE A 570 -12.65 17.22 -14.56
N GLY A 571 -11.47 17.82 -14.64
CA GLY A 571 -11.31 19.21 -15.08
C GLY A 571 -9.84 19.64 -15.09
N SER A 572 -9.60 20.92 -15.31
CA SER A 572 -8.27 21.52 -15.18
C SER A 572 -7.75 21.36 -13.74
N ASP A 573 -6.44 21.35 -13.54
CA ASP A 573 -5.84 21.11 -12.22
C ASP A 573 -6.13 22.21 -11.18
N ASN A 574 -6.54 23.39 -11.63
CA ASN A 574 -7.00 24.51 -10.82
C ASN A 574 -8.53 24.53 -10.58
N ASP A 575 -9.29 23.63 -11.20
CA ASP A 575 -10.73 23.56 -10.96
C ASP A 575 -11.02 23.03 -9.55
N LEU A 576 -12.13 23.51 -8.96
CA LEU A 576 -12.61 23.06 -7.65
C LEU A 576 -12.61 21.53 -7.59
N HIS A 577 -11.99 20.94 -6.57
CA HIS A 577 -11.95 19.49 -6.35
C HIS A 577 -11.36 18.66 -7.50
N ALA A 578 -10.57 19.22 -8.42
CA ALA A 578 -10.02 18.47 -9.55
C ALA A 578 -8.89 17.49 -9.16
N LEU A 579 -8.10 17.86 -8.13
CA LEU A 579 -6.98 17.05 -7.65
C LEU A 579 -7.37 16.06 -6.53
N LYS A 580 -8.50 16.31 -5.86
CA LYS A 580 -8.98 15.57 -4.67
C LYS A 580 -10.44 15.92 -4.39
N GLY A 581 -11.18 15.01 -3.79
CA GLY A 581 -12.61 15.14 -3.48
C GLY A 581 -12.91 16.06 -2.29
N ILE A 582 -14.21 16.15 -1.94
CA ILE A 582 -14.75 17.04 -0.89
C ILE A 582 -14.04 16.81 0.46
N LEU A 583 -14.04 15.57 0.95
CA LEU A 583 -13.53 15.25 2.28
C LEU A 583 -12.02 15.44 2.37
N GLN A 584 -11.26 15.03 1.36
CA GLN A 584 -9.81 15.26 1.37
C GLN A 584 -9.48 16.75 1.32
N THR A 585 -10.21 17.54 0.52
CA THR A 585 -10.03 19.00 0.49
C THR A 585 -10.34 19.63 1.83
N ALA A 586 -11.40 19.18 2.51
CA ALA A 586 -11.74 19.64 3.85
C ALA A 586 -10.64 19.31 4.87
N ILE A 587 -10.09 18.09 4.86
CA ILE A 587 -8.96 17.70 5.72
C ILE A 587 -7.76 18.64 5.48
N ASP A 588 -7.41 18.88 4.22
CA ASP A 588 -6.23 19.67 3.85
C ASP A 588 -6.38 21.17 4.17
N LEU A 589 -7.60 21.65 4.45
CA LEU A 589 -7.89 23.01 4.91
C LEU A 589 -7.94 23.14 6.44
N THR A 590 -7.69 22.06 7.17
CA THR A 590 -7.50 22.05 8.62
C THR A 590 -6.03 21.83 8.97
N ASP A 591 -5.68 22.02 10.25
CA ASP A 591 -4.33 21.77 10.75
C ASP A 591 -4.09 20.33 11.24
N ILE A 592 -5.09 19.43 11.08
CA ILE A 592 -5.09 18.06 11.65
C ILE A 592 -3.83 17.26 11.27
N ASN A 593 -3.26 17.49 10.08
CA ASN A 593 -2.08 16.76 9.60
C ASN A 593 -0.76 17.54 9.73
N ASN A 594 -0.76 18.79 10.16
CA ASN A 594 0.43 19.67 10.08
C ASN A 594 1.61 19.13 10.89
N GLN A 595 1.36 18.70 12.12
CA GLN A 595 2.42 18.14 12.99
C GLN A 595 3.07 16.91 12.34
N ASN A 596 2.27 15.99 11.79
CA ASN A 596 2.76 14.74 11.21
C ASN A 596 3.46 14.99 9.87
N HIS A 597 2.98 15.94 9.06
CA HIS A 597 3.68 16.38 7.85
C HIS A 597 5.08 16.96 8.18
N ASN A 598 5.19 17.80 9.22
CA ASN A 598 6.47 18.38 9.62
C ASN A 598 7.50 17.32 10.05
N LEU A 599 7.05 16.20 10.61
CA LEU A 599 7.92 15.12 11.09
C LEU A 599 8.28 14.13 9.98
N ASP A 600 7.30 13.75 9.16
CA ASP A 600 7.39 12.59 8.28
C ASP A 600 7.43 12.95 6.78
N SER A 601 7.33 14.23 6.40
CA SER A 601 7.33 14.66 4.99
C SER A 601 8.48 15.59 4.60
N ILE A 602 8.63 15.75 3.29
CA ILE A 602 9.25 16.91 2.63
C ILE A 602 8.20 17.52 1.69
N ASN A 603 8.33 18.82 1.41
CA ASN A 603 7.49 19.47 0.41
C ASN A 603 8.08 19.22 -0.98
N LEU A 604 7.31 18.57 -1.85
CA LEU A 604 7.75 18.17 -3.18
C LEU A 604 7.63 19.33 -4.18
N ALA A 605 8.74 19.60 -4.86
CA ALA A 605 8.78 20.45 -6.04
C ALA A 605 8.52 19.64 -7.33
N ASP A 606 8.42 20.36 -8.46
CA ASP A 606 8.31 19.69 -9.77
C ASP A 606 9.60 18.90 -10.09
N PRO A 607 9.48 17.68 -10.65
CA PRO A 607 10.63 16.84 -10.94
C PRO A 607 11.49 17.44 -12.05
N VAL A 608 12.80 17.34 -11.88
CA VAL A 608 13.80 17.93 -12.80
C VAL A 608 14.24 16.92 -13.86
N GLY A 609 14.42 17.38 -15.10
CA GLY A 609 14.96 16.58 -16.19
C GLY A 609 14.09 15.36 -16.53
N ASN A 610 14.73 14.22 -16.80
CA ASN A 610 14.06 12.97 -17.16
C ASN A 610 13.30 12.31 -15.99
N ARG A 611 13.47 12.78 -14.74
CA ARG A 611 12.71 12.26 -13.58
C ARG A 611 11.21 12.50 -13.71
N GLY A 612 10.81 13.56 -14.42
CA GLY A 612 9.42 13.90 -14.72
C GLY A 612 8.85 13.25 -15.99
N THR A 613 9.56 12.34 -16.65
CA THR A 613 9.06 11.66 -17.86
C THR A 613 7.75 10.92 -17.55
N ALA A 614 6.72 11.12 -18.37
CA ALA A 614 5.36 10.62 -18.19
C ALA A 614 4.57 11.17 -16.97
N VAL A 615 5.04 12.26 -16.34
CA VAL A 615 4.23 13.06 -15.42
C VAL A 615 3.36 14.03 -16.22
N ALA A 616 2.08 13.73 -16.36
CA ALA A 616 1.09 14.53 -17.09
C ALA A 616 0.39 15.58 -16.21
N ASN A 617 0.35 15.37 -14.89
CA ASN A 617 -0.25 16.27 -13.92
C ASN A 617 0.75 16.56 -12.78
N ARG A 618 1.49 17.66 -12.92
CA ARG A 618 2.48 18.07 -11.90
C ARG A 618 1.82 18.54 -10.61
N ALA A 619 0.64 19.15 -10.68
CA ALA A 619 -0.07 19.62 -9.49
C ALA A 619 -0.45 18.47 -8.55
N ALA A 620 -0.77 17.29 -9.08
CA ALA A 620 -1.00 16.08 -8.28
C ALA A 620 0.23 15.56 -7.53
N LEU A 621 1.44 15.90 -8.02
CA LEU A 621 2.71 15.49 -7.41
C LEU A 621 3.16 16.44 -6.29
N ARG A 622 2.80 17.73 -6.38
CA ARG A 622 3.15 18.76 -5.39
C ARG A 622 2.52 18.50 -4.02
N GLY A 623 3.10 19.10 -2.99
CA GLY A 623 2.64 18.98 -1.60
C GLY A 623 3.51 18.03 -0.78
N ASN A 624 2.95 17.47 0.29
CA ASN A 624 3.72 16.65 1.21
C ASN A 624 3.94 15.23 0.66
N SER A 625 5.18 14.75 0.74
CA SER A 625 5.58 13.42 0.29
C SER A 625 5.01 12.25 1.12
N ALA A 626 4.64 12.49 2.39
CA ALA A 626 4.01 11.48 3.24
C ALA A 626 2.49 11.44 3.13
N ASP A 627 1.87 12.22 2.23
CA ASP A 627 0.44 12.09 1.96
C ASP A 627 0.11 10.60 1.70
N GLY A 628 -0.92 10.07 2.38
CA GLY A 628 -1.32 8.65 2.37
C GLY A 628 -0.54 7.72 3.31
N ALA A 629 0.53 8.19 3.96
CA ALA A 629 1.24 7.41 4.97
C ALA A 629 0.34 7.12 6.19
N PRO A 630 0.62 6.07 6.99
CA PRO A 630 -0.18 5.73 8.18
C PRO A 630 -0.33 6.87 9.18
N SER A 631 0.66 7.75 9.27
CA SER A 631 0.66 8.90 10.18
C SER A 631 -0.21 10.07 9.70
N ILE A 632 -0.70 10.05 8.46
CA ILE A 632 -1.48 11.15 7.86
C ILE A 632 -2.94 10.72 7.74
N LEU A 633 -3.87 11.52 8.28
CA LEU A 633 -5.31 11.27 8.11
C LEU A 633 -5.72 11.58 6.67
N THR A 634 -6.46 10.66 6.06
CA THR A 634 -6.95 10.77 4.69
C THR A 634 -8.47 10.62 4.64
N GLN A 635 -9.06 11.03 3.52
CA GLN A 635 -10.47 10.77 3.22
C GLN A 635 -10.83 9.30 3.37
N GLY A 636 -9.96 8.37 2.96
CA GLY A 636 -10.18 6.93 3.11
C GLY A 636 -10.41 6.50 4.56
N ASP A 637 -9.74 7.14 5.53
CA ASP A 637 -9.89 6.83 6.94
C ASP A 637 -11.29 7.24 7.45
N LEU A 638 -11.76 8.43 7.05
CA LEU A 638 -13.14 8.86 7.33
C LEU A 638 -14.15 7.94 6.65
N MET A 639 -13.91 7.59 5.39
CA MET A 639 -14.78 6.71 4.61
C MET A 639 -14.87 5.30 5.20
N THR A 640 -13.85 4.84 5.93
CA THR A 640 -13.89 3.54 6.61
C THR A 640 -14.99 3.51 7.69
N ALA A 641 -15.13 4.60 8.45
CA ALA A 641 -16.17 4.76 9.47
C ALA A 641 -17.55 5.12 8.88
N LEU A 642 -17.58 5.90 7.79
CA LEU A 642 -18.80 6.38 7.14
C LEU A 642 -19.50 5.31 6.28
N ALA A 643 -18.74 4.41 5.64
CA ALA A 643 -19.24 3.41 4.70
C ALA A 643 -20.52 2.65 5.12
N PRO A 644 -20.70 2.19 6.38
CA PRO A 644 -21.90 1.44 6.77
C PRO A 644 -23.18 2.28 6.90
N ILE A 645 -23.09 3.60 6.93
CA ILE A 645 -24.24 4.48 7.25
C ILE A 645 -24.56 5.52 6.19
N ILE A 646 -23.67 5.81 5.24
CA ILE A 646 -23.86 6.93 4.31
C ILE A 646 -24.81 6.65 3.17
N THR A 647 -25.55 7.69 2.77
CA THR A 647 -26.35 7.77 1.55
C THR A 647 -26.22 9.16 0.93
N VAL A 648 -26.56 9.32 -0.34
CA VAL A 648 -26.73 10.65 -0.98
C VAL A 648 -28.18 11.13 -0.99
N ARG A 649 -29.12 10.21 -0.74
CA ARG A 649 -30.55 10.47 -0.73
C ARG A 649 -31.12 10.22 0.65
N GLY A 650 -32.09 11.05 1.04
CA GLY A 650 -33.00 10.71 2.13
C GLY A 650 -34.01 9.67 1.65
N ASP A 651 -34.28 8.65 2.46
CA ASP A 651 -35.39 7.71 2.26
C ASP A 651 -36.46 7.91 3.36
N THR A 652 -36.36 8.98 4.16
CA THR A 652 -37.33 9.38 5.18
C THR A 652 -37.48 10.89 5.16
N PHE A 653 -38.71 11.37 5.12
CA PHE A 653 -39.02 12.79 4.95
C PHE A 653 -40.09 13.20 5.96
N THR A 654 -39.96 14.40 6.49
CA THR A 654 -41.02 15.06 7.24
C THR A 654 -41.76 16.00 6.29
N VAL A 655 -43.03 15.72 6.04
CA VAL A 655 -43.90 16.51 5.19
C VAL A 655 -44.86 17.28 6.09
N ARG A 656 -44.78 18.61 6.05
CA ARG A 656 -45.75 19.49 6.69
C ARG A 656 -46.72 20.01 5.64
N ALA A 657 -48.01 19.95 5.93
CA ALA A 657 -49.06 20.45 5.06
C ALA A 657 -49.98 21.41 5.80
N TYR A 658 -50.53 22.36 5.05
CA TYR A 658 -51.48 23.36 5.50
C TYR A 658 -52.72 23.31 4.61
N GLY A 659 -53.90 23.32 5.23
CA GLY A 659 -55.17 23.44 4.55
C GLY A 659 -56.01 24.57 5.13
N GLU A 660 -56.70 25.29 4.25
CA GLU A 660 -57.72 26.27 4.61
C GLU A 660 -59.06 25.93 3.96
N SER A 661 -60.13 26.12 4.72
CA SER A 661 -61.49 26.14 4.17
C SER A 661 -61.91 27.59 3.99
N ARG A 662 -62.48 27.93 2.84
CA ARG A 662 -62.93 29.28 2.49
C ARG A 662 -64.46 29.31 2.37
N SER A 663 -65.04 30.47 2.66
CA SER A 663 -66.46 30.77 2.44
C SER A 663 -66.78 30.76 0.95
N VAL A 664 -68.08 30.78 0.63
CA VAL A 664 -68.62 30.80 -0.75
C VAL A 664 -68.12 32.01 -1.55
N ASP A 665 -67.70 33.08 -0.87
CA ASP A 665 -67.10 34.28 -1.46
C ASP A 665 -65.64 34.09 -1.93
N GLY A 666 -65.01 32.96 -1.61
CA GLY A 666 -63.62 32.65 -1.95
C GLY A 666 -62.56 33.44 -1.16
N ASN A 667 -62.95 34.40 -0.32
CA ASN A 667 -62.04 35.32 0.36
C ASN A 667 -61.99 35.11 1.87
N THR A 668 -63.08 34.68 2.50
CA THR A 668 -63.14 34.53 3.96
C THR A 668 -62.66 33.14 4.37
N VAL A 669 -61.54 33.03 5.09
CA VAL A 669 -61.04 31.76 5.63
C VAL A 669 -61.87 31.36 6.85
N LEU A 670 -62.56 30.23 6.77
CA LEU A 670 -63.44 29.68 7.80
C LEU A 670 -62.71 28.76 8.78
N ALA A 671 -61.71 28.01 8.31
CA ALA A 671 -60.95 27.08 9.13
C ALA A 671 -59.54 26.90 8.58
N ARG A 672 -58.60 26.56 9.48
CA ARG A 672 -57.20 26.25 9.16
C ARG A 672 -56.80 24.97 9.86
N ALA A 673 -56.05 24.13 9.17
CA ALA A 673 -55.48 22.92 9.74
C ALA A 673 -54.04 22.73 9.25
N TRP A 674 -53.19 22.23 10.13
CA TRP A 674 -51.81 21.89 9.82
C TRP A 674 -51.51 20.48 10.28
N CYS A 675 -50.81 19.71 9.47
CA CYS A 675 -50.38 18.38 9.84
C CYS A 675 -48.93 18.14 9.45
N GLU A 676 -48.31 17.21 10.16
CA GLU A 676 -46.98 16.71 9.91
C GLU A 676 -47.06 15.20 9.75
N ALA A 677 -46.51 14.70 8.64
CA ALA A 677 -46.39 13.28 8.37
C ALA A 677 -44.91 12.94 8.18
N THR A 678 -44.43 11.88 8.85
CA THR A 678 -43.17 11.26 8.48
C THR A 678 -43.46 10.17 7.47
N VAL A 679 -42.85 10.27 6.28
CA VAL A 679 -42.98 9.30 5.20
C VAL A 679 -41.65 8.61 4.97
N GLN A 680 -41.67 7.29 4.85
CA GLN A 680 -40.50 6.46 4.63
C GLN A 680 -40.64 5.67 3.33
N ARG A 681 -39.58 5.63 2.55
CA ARG A 681 -39.50 4.80 1.35
C ARG A 681 -39.13 3.37 1.72
N THR A 682 -39.80 2.39 1.14
CA THR A 682 -39.54 0.97 1.39
C THR A 682 -38.86 0.30 0.19
N VAL A 683 -38.46 -0.95 0.37
CA VAL A 683 -37.90 -1.77 -0.72
C VAL A 683 -38.95 -2.15 -1.76
N GLU A 684 -40.23 -2.12 -1.42
CA GLU A 684 -41.30 -2.53 -2.33
C GLU A 684 -41.56 -1.48 -3.41
N TYR A 685 -41.94 -1.92 -4.61
CA TYR A 685 -42.47 -1.04 -5.64
C TYR A 685 -43.91 -0.60 -5.32
N VAL A 686 -44.36 0.51 -5.92
CA VAL A 686 -45.76 0.97 -5.79
C VAL A 686 -46.71 -0.08 -6.36
N ASP A 687 -46.41 -0.57 -7.56
CA ASP A 687 -47.06 -1.72 -8.16
C ASP A 687 -46.29 -3.00 -7.82
N ARG A 688 -46.94 -3.87 -7.05
CA ARG A 688 -46.38 -5.11 -6.49
C ARG A 688 -46.21 -6.23 -7.52
N THR A 689 -46.59 -6.03 -8.79
CA THR A 689 -46.30 -7.00 -9.86
C THR A 689 -44.80 -7.11 -10.15
N ASN A 690 -44.04 -6.06 -9.84
CA ASN A 690 -42.58 -6.09 -9.83
C ASN A 690 -42.03 -6.43 -8.44
N ALA A 691 -41.12 -7.40 -8.40
CA ALA A 691 -40.37 -7.74 -7.20
C ALA A 691 -39.31 -6.68 -6.88
N PRO A 692 -38.80 -6.59 -5.64
CA PRO A 692 -37.79 -5.59 -5.30
C PRO A 692 -36.52 -5.61 -6.18
N VAL A 693 -36.15 -6.79 -6.69
CA VAL A 693 -34.98 -7.01 -7.56
C VAL A 693 -35.17 -6.57 -9.00
N ASP A 694 -36.42 -6.38 -9.45
CA ASP A 694 -36.73 -5.94 -10.82
C ASP A 694 -36.22 -4.51 -11.08
N ARG A 695 -35.92 -4.22 -12.34
CA ARG A 695 -35.27 -2.97 -12.80
C ARG A 695 -35.85 -2.53 -14.13
N ASP A 696 -35.72 -1.25 -14.43
CA ASP A 696 -36.04 -0.73 -15.75
C ASP A 696 -35.01 -1.25 -16.76
N LEU A 697 -35.44 -2.17 -17.63
CA LEU A 697 -34.55 -2.81 -18.58
C LEU A 697 -34.12 -1.85 -19.70
N SER A 698 -34.80 -0.72 -19.88
CA SER A 698 -34.41 0.31 -20.85
C SER A 698 -33.18 1.13 -20.39
N LEU A 699 -32.89 1.14 -19.09
CA LEU A 699 -31.79 1.91 -18.50
C LEU A 699 -30.54 1.08 -18.24
N THR A 700 -30.57 -0.23 -18.52
CA THR A 700 -29.46 -1.14 -18.22
C THR A 700 -28.83 -1.72 -19.49
N ASN A 701 -27.59 -1.32 -19.81
CA ASN A 701 -26.76 -1.97 -20.84
C ASN A 701 -26.20 -3.35 -20.41
N ILE A 702 -26.68 -3.91 -19.29
CA ILE A 702 -26.20 -5.17 -18.75
C ILE A 702 -27.27 -6.22 -18.99
N GLY A 703 -27.08 -7.03 -20.05
CA GLY A 703 -27.92 -8.19 -20.30
C GLY A 703 -27.96 -9.09 -19.07
N LYS A 704 -29.13 -9.30 -18.48
CA LYS A 704 -29.32 -10.23 -17.36
C LYS A 704 -30.61 -11.01 -17.51
N THR A 705 -30.43 -12.31 -17.66
CA THR A 705 -31.44 -13.36 -17.63
C THR A 705 -32.17 -13.37 -16.28
N GLY A 706 -33.50 -13.34 -16.28
CA GLY A 706 -34.34 -13.62 -15.10
C GLY A 706 -34.92 -12.43 -14.33
N LEU A 707 -34.68 -11.18 -14.75
CA LEU A 707 -35.33 -9.99 -14.18
C LEU A 707 -36.52 -9.55 -15.04
N LYS A 708 -37.59 -9.00 -14.43
CA LYS A 708 -38.71 -8.41 -15.16
C LYS A 708 -38.48 -6.92 -15.39
N ASP A 709 -38.98 -6.41 -16.52
CA ASP A 709 -39.09 -4.97 -16.74
C ASP A 709 -40.12 -4.34 -15.80
N LEU A 710 -39.94 -3.06 -15.49
CA LEU A 710 -40.87 -2.34 -14.62
C LEU A 710 -42.18 -2.05 -15.35
N SER A 711 -43.30 -2.18 -14.63
CA SER A 711 -44.59 -1.71 -15.10
C SER A 711 -44.58 -0.19 -15.34
N LEU A 712 -45.51 0.31 -16.16
CA LEU A 712 -45.60 1.75 -16.43
C LEU A 712 -45.75 2.56 -15.13
N THR A 713 -46.54 2.06 -14.19
CA THR A 713 -46.69 2.65 -12.84
C THR A 713 -45.35 2.77 -12.12
N ASN A 714 -44.53 1.71 -12.12
CA ASN A 714 -43.24 1.71 -11.42
C ASN A 714 -42.16 2.51 -12.15
N LYS A 715 -42.24 2.65 -13.48
CA LYS A 715 -41.38 3.58 -14.23
C LYS A 715 -41.66 5.04 -13.88
N VAL A 716 -42.89 5.37 -13.52
CA VAL A 716 -43.30 6.74 -13.14
C VAL A 716 -43.09 7.01 -11.65
N PHE A 717 -43.59 6.13 -10.76
CA PHE A 717 -43.64 6.38 -9.32
C PHE A 717 -42.56 5.65 -8.51
N GLY A 718 -41.96 4.59 -9.06
CA GLY A 718 -40.88 3.86 -8.41
C GLY A 718 -41.30 3.14 -7.12
N ARG A 719 -40.48 3.30 -6.06
CA ARG A 719 -40.64 2.60 -4.78
C ARG A 719 -41.78 3.18 -3.96
N ARG A 720 -42.45 2.34 -3.18
CA ARG A 720 -43.55 2.72 -2.30
C ARG A 720 -43.04 3.61 -1.15
N LEU A 721 -43.81 4.65 -0.84
CA LEU A 721 -43.70 5.44 0.38
C LEU A 721 -44.81 5.05 1.35
N VAL A 722 -44.50 4.96 2.63
CA VAL A 722 -45.46 4.69 3.71
C VAL A 722 -45.39 5.79 4.75
N ILE A 723 -46.54 6.21 5.27
CA ILE A 723 -46.60 7.13 6.41
C ILE A 723 -46.27 6.31 7.67
N THR A 724 -45.17 6.65 8.34
CA THR A 724 -44.73 5.98 9.56
C THR A 724 -45.25 6.68 10.82
N THR A 725 -45.38 8.00 10.77
CA THR A 725 -46.01 8.80 11.82
C THR A 725 -46.85 9.92 11.22
N TYR A 726 -47.93 10.30 11.90
CA TYR A 726 -48.79 11.41 11.53
C TYR A 726 -49.25 12.14 12.79
N ARG A 727 -49.23 13.47 12.77
CA ARG A 727 -49.81 14.30 13.83
C ARG A 727 -50.38 15.60 13.28
N TRP A 728 -51.38 16.12 13.98
CA TRP A 728 -51.86 17.49 13.78
C TRP A 728 -50.91 18.46 14.49
N LEU A 729 -50.66 19.61 13.87
CA LEU A 729 -49.84 20.68 14.42
C LEU A 729 -50.73 21.83 14.92
N ASN A 730 -50.35 22.40 16.05
CA ASN A 730 -50.91 23.67 16.49
C ASN A 730 -50.29 24.83 15.70
N ALA A 731 -51.01 25.95 15.61
CA ALA A 731 -50.53 27.15 14.92
C ALA A 731 -49.20 27.71 15.48
N ALA A 732 -48.87 27.40 16.74
CA ALA A 732 -47.64 27.86 17.40
C ALA A 732 -46.40 26.98 17.12
N GLU A 733 -46.56 25.83 16.47
CA GLU A 733 -45.47 24.87 16.18
C GLU A 733 -44.82 25.06 14.80
N ILE A 734 -45.19 26.14 14.09
CA ILE A 734 -44.83 26.39 12.70
C ILE A 734 -43.77 27.47 12.59
#